data_AF-A0A0R3RX56-F1
#
_entry.id   AF-A0A0R3RX56-F1
#
_cell.length_a   1.000
_cell.length_b   1.000
_cell.length_c   1.000
_cell.angle_alpha   90.00
_cell.angle_beta   90.00
_cell.angle_gamma   90.00
#
_symmetry.space_group_name_H-M   'P 1'
#
loop_
_entity.id
_entity.type
_entity.pdbx_description
1 polymer ?
#
loop_
_entity_poly.entity_id
_entity_poly.type
_entity_poly.pdbx_seq_one_letter_code
_entity_poly.pdbx_strand_id
1 'polypeptide(L)'
;MGALSSSVRREFRPDWIAPTSTHKGDNNVRYGRLVSFIHNKCFTEKLANFRWRRKYRQISREDQRAFCDLISHWTSTELVALLMEMESACGVRKLISMAEEARPSTSVLATDLLNAWKNEVVSDCFVVHKGFRYAAHSFILRARCRYFSDFWDSLITQQSDDAKLEILFTDDTISSETFKAILYYIYSGEYDKSLCDCDRQSFNAILQRYGCGSSLSSDLMTADSQKGECTLVFTATNREGNHDENRDYRVKCSGVVLAARSSYLRSVIEKRILCDEELEIVINEHLFPRTYAHIILDAMYTDRLDLNKMPEGCQISVSSLSEVQAIASGQRHLSPLRHAIDVFHIAQFLNLPYLMQACEDIIVAQMSIETVGSLWNWACEPGGSVYVRRHCIAFLRSDFSRICTSHLLFELEEDLLKNCLLSDYVQCAEVKILEAVIRWGEHELMRRMEEREPNLIANTTHSISRKGIRRSELNDEELKSILANLLPLVRIDYILPPFHQSLNAAYKRGLLDRSPHVDLLGQRYPDSRSPDVNPDAHWFDHTVPRRHFAGPRLLLPYIIEVQKQLRRLCRNGENVSCITLQQKTANELQLFVNNLSPDIISENLKLEIEKRVKELAEDNLLKKISCCGCSYHLELAIEQIRLRVLRELNMDDNCVEVLCTCSSSKRNLLPHYYCSQPTMAIASDAVNINVSPSSGVSPRYGILFNYFTIFVYNNMNIEWIVAQS
;
A
#
# COMPACT_ATOMS: atom_id res chain seq x y z
N MET A 1 -12.53 13.39 85.66
CA MET A 1 -12.00 12.26 84.87
C MET A 1 -11.49 12.85 83.56
N GLY A 2 -10.21 12.96 83.22
CA GLY A 2 -9.03 12.22 83.63
C GLY A 2 -8.39 11.56 82.39
N ALA A 3 -7.54 12.33 81.69
CA ALA A 3 -6.31 11.91 80.99
C ALA A 3 -6.33 10.93 79.77
N LEU A 4 -5.65 11.41 78.71
CA LEU A 4 -4.57 10.77 77.92
C LEU A 4 -4.84 9.69 76.85
N SER A 5 -4.44 10.08 75.62
CA SER A 5 -3.58 9.36 74.65
C SER A 5 -4.02 8.02 74.01
N SER A 6 -4.22 8.03 72.69
CA SER A 6 -3.22 7.62 71.67
C SER A 6 -3.86 6.93 70.44
N SER A 7 -3.54 7.41 69.23
CA SER A 7 -3.12 6.58 68.08
C SER A 7 -2.63 7.46 66.91
N VAL A 8 -1.29 7.60 66.81
CA VAL A 8 -0.40 7.47 65.62
C VAL A 8 -0.94 8.00 64.26
N ARG A 9 -0.45 9.16 63.75
CA ARG A 9 0.62 9.38 62.71
C ARG A 9 0.59 8.48 61.46
N ARG A 10 1.00 8.84 60.24
CA ARG A 10 1.21 10.05 59.41
C ARG A 10 1.89 9.50 58.14
N GLU A 11 1.57 10.02 56.94
CA GLU A 11 2.51 10.35 55.83
C GLU A 11 1.72 10.48 54.51
N PHE A 12 1.49 11.70 54.01
CA PHE A 12 2.34 12.60 53.19
C PHE A 12 2.10 12.44 51.67
N ARG A 13 1.35 13.42 51.15
CA ARG A 13 1.27 13.97 49.77
C ARG A 13 2.63 14.58 49.33
N PRO A 14 2.88 15.09 48.08
CA PRO A 14 1.95 15.83 47.18
C PRO A 14 2.08 15.59 45.64
N ASP A 15 0.98 15.69 44.89
CA ASP A 15 0.45 16.83 44.07
C ASP A 15 1.21 17.18 42.78
N TRP A 16 0.47 17.29 41.66
CA TRP A 16 0.76 18.24 40.57
C TRP A 16 -0.52 18.91 40.09
N ILE A 17 -0.37 20.20 39.75
CA ILE A 17 -1.31 21.31 39.97
C ILE A 17 -2.01 21.73 38.67
N ALA A 18 -3.30 22.04 38.78
CA ALA A 18 -4.13 22.73 37.79
C ALA A 18 -3.80 24.24 37.70
N PRO A 19 -3.93 24.91 36.55
CA PRO A 19 -3.51 26.32 36.43
C PRO A 19 -4.57 27.27 36.99
N THR A 20 -4.22 27.99 38.07
CA THR A 20 -4.92 29.21 38.52
C THR A 20 -4.18 30.46 38.06
N SER A 21 -4.93 31.42 37.53
CA SER A 21 -4.50 32.78 37.19
C SER A 21 -4.14 33.62 38.44
N THR A 22 -2.95 34.22 38.49
CA THR A 22 -2.69 35.42 39.31
C THR A 22 -1.54 36.26 38.74
N HIS A 23 -1.78 37.57 38.61
CA HIS A 23 -0.83 38.63 38.23
C HIS A 23 0.22 38.96 39.31
N LYS A 24 1.49 39.15 38.92
CA LYS A 24 2.32 40.40 39.07
C LYS A 24 3.84 40.11 39.07
N GLY A 25 4.57 40.89 38.26
CA GLY A 25 5.98 41.30 38.44
C GLY A 25 7.08 40.30 38.09
N ASP A 26 7.72 40.42 36.93
CA ASP A 26 8.88 41.31 36.72
C ASP A 26 9.43 41.18 35.29
N ASN A 27 9.87 42.31 34.74
CA ASN A 27 10.35 42.48 33.38
C ASN A 27 11.77 41.94 33.19
N ASN A 28 11.97 41.11 32.17
CA ASN A 28 12.95 41.27 31.07
C ASN A 28 13.47 39.91 30.57
N VAL A 29 13.66 39.85 29.24
CA VAL A 29 14.33 38.78 28.46
C VAL A 29 13.49 37.54 28.10
N ARG A 30 12.45 37.68 27.24
CA ARG A 30 11.82 36.53 26.54
C ARG A 30 11.39 36.75 25.09
N TYR A 31 11.87 37.79 24.39
CA TYR A 31 11.53 38.02 22.98
C TYR A 31 12.21 37.05 21.98
N GLY A 32 13.25 36.30 22.39
CA GLY A 32 14.12 35.55 21.45
C GLY A 32 13.72 34.12 21.07
N ARG A 33 12.91 33.40 21.88
CA ARG A 33 12.64 31.95 21.67
C ARG A 33 11.31 31.65 20.97
N LEU A 34 10.35 32.58 21.00
CA LEU A 34 9.10 32.43 20.24
C LEU A 34 9.35 32.47 18.74
N VAL A 35 10.31 33.32 18.34
CA VAL A 35 10.77 33.44 16.97
C VAL A 35 11.39 32.12 16.53
N SER A 36 12.19 31.39 17.32
CA SER A 36 12.78 30.12 16.85
C SER A 36 11.78 28.98 16.63
N PHE A 37 10.66 28.94 17.37
CA PHE A 37 9.58 27.96 17.15
C PHE A 37 8.73 28.28 15.90
N ILE A 38 8.32 29.55 15.74
CA ILE A 38 7.55 30.01 14.58
C ILE A 38 8.42 30.04 13.31
N HIS A 39 9.72 30.26 13.47
CA HIS A 39 10.71 30.43 12.42
C HIS A 39 11.58 29.19 12.24
N ASN A 40 11.15 28.02 12.75
CA ASN A 40 11.72 26.72 12.43
C ASN A 40 11.42 26.43 10.94
N LYS A 41 12.13 27.15 10.07
CA LYS A 41 12.09 27.09 8.60
C LYS A 41 12.27 25.66 8.11
N CYS A 42 12.90 24.80 8.91
CA CYS A 42 13.07 23.39 8.61
C CYS A 42 11.74 22.65 8.35
N PHE A 43 10.62 23.04 8.97
CA PHE A 43 9.34 22.35 8.76
C PHE A 43 8.49 22.99 7.65
N THR A 44 8.50 24.33 7.52
CA THR A 44 7.82 25.03 6.41
C THR A 44 8.51 24.83 5.05
N GLU A 45 9.84 24.67 5.02
CA GLU A 45 10.59 24.24 3.82
C GLU A 45 10.43 22.74 3.54
N LYS A 46 10.31 21.89 4.56
CA LYS A 46 9.96 20.47 4.34
C LYS A 46 8.54 20.31 3.83
N LEU A 47 7.57 21.11 4.32
CA LEU A 47 6.24 21.33 3.73
C LEU A 47 6.28 21.85 2.28
N ALA A 48 7.40 22.46 1.85
CA ALA A 48 7.63 22.92 0.49
C ALA A 48 8.21 21.84 -0.45
N ASN A 49 8.98 20.87 0.07
CA ASN A 49 9.54 19.73 -0.68
C ASN A 49 8.50 18.64 -0.96
N PHE A 50 7.36 18.72 -0.29
CA PHE A 50 6.16 18.02 -0.70
C PHE A 50 5.74 18.55 -2.08
N ARG A 51 5.68 17.67 -3.11
CA ARG A 51 5.01 17.84 -4.44
C ARG A 51 3.56 18.39 -4.42
N TRP A 52 3.11 18.91 -3.28
CA TRP A 52 1.73 19.16 -2.88
C TRP A 52 1.28 20.63 -3.06
N ARG A 53 2.18 21.58 -3.36
CA ARG A 53 1.79 23.00 -3.51
C ARG A 53 0.83 23.31 -4.67
N ARG A 54 0.70 22.46 -5.70
CA ARG A 54 -0.14 22.77 -6.87
C ARG A 54 -1.64 22.46 -6.70
N LYS A 55 -2.09 21.74 -5.66
CA LYS A 55 -3.50 21.27 -5.56
C LYS A 55 -4.33 21.73 -4.35
N TYR A 56 -3.79 22.48 -3.39
CA TYR A 56 -4.57 22.89 -2.19
C TYR A 56 -5.26 24.26 -2.33
N ARG A 57 -6.40 24.24 -3.03
CA ARG A 57 -7.57 25.08 -2.72
C ARG A 57 -8.80 24.15 -2.66
N GLN A 58 -8.82 23.23 -1.70
CA GLN A 58 -9.82 22.15 -1.64
C GLN A 58 -10.86 22.30 -0.53
N ILE A 59 -10.63 23.16 0.47
CA ILE A 59 -11.67 23.50 1.46
C ILE A 59 -12.42 24.72 0.97
N SER A 60 -13.75 24.69 1.09
CA SER A 60 -14.61 25.80 0.68
C SER A 60 -14.28 27.05 1.48
N ARG A 61 -14.50 28.23 0.90
CA ARG A 61 -14.29 29.50 1.64
C ARG A 61 -15.20 29.59 2.87
N GLU A 62 -16.35 28.94 2.82
CA GLU A 62 -17.34 28.87 3.90
C GLU A 62 -16.82 27.99 5.04
N ASP A 63 -16.32 26.78 4.74
CA ASP A 63 -15.75 25.85 5.71
C ASP A 63 -14.51 26.45 6.40
N GLN A 64 -13.67 27.15 5.64
CA GLN A 64 -12.52 27.88 6.18
C GLN A 64 -12.96 29.02 7.11
N ARG A 65 -14.01 29.76 6.75
CA ARG A 65 -14.57 30.83 7.59
C ARG A 65 -15.14 30.26 8.89
N ALA A 66 -15.94 29.19 8.82
CA ALA A 66 -16.50 28.53 9.98
C ALA A 66 -15.41 28.06 10.96
N PHE A 67 -14.29 27.53 10.44
CA PHE A 67 -13.14 27.18 11.27
C PHE A 67 -12.43 28.40 11.86
N CYS A 68 -12.23 29.47 11.07
CA CYS A 68 -11.66 30.72 11.58
C CYS A 68 -12.50 31.34 12.71
N ASP A 69 -13.82 31.29 12.57
CA ASP A 69 -14.76 31.82 13.57
C ASP A 69 -14.68 31.01 14.87
N LEU A 70 -14.56 29.67 14.77
CA LEU A 70 -14.33 28.78 15.92
C LEU A 70 -13.07 29.18 16.68
N ILE A 71 -11.92 29.25 15.99
CA ILE A 71 -10.62 29.50 16.64
C ILE A 71 -10.39 30.97 17.02
N SER A 72 -11.32 31.87 16.68
CA SER A 72 -11.14 33.31 16.88
C SER A 72 -11.09 33.71 18.36
N HIS A 73 -11.78 32.96 19.21
CA HIS A 73 -11.89 33.19 20.66
C HIS A 73 -10.90 32.36 21.48
N TRP A 74 -10.10 31.51 20.84
CA TRP A 74 -9.19 30.59 21.52
C TRP A 74 -7.92 31.31 22.00
N THR A 75 -7.46 30.89 23.16
CA THR A 75 -6.21 31.35 23.79
C THR A 75 -4.99 30.85 23.04
N SER A 76 -3.85 31.54 23.21
CA SER A 76 -2.58 31.09 22.65
C SER A 76 -2.17 29.69 23.11
N THR A 77 -2.53 29.29 24.34
CA THR A 77 -2.26 27.95 24.88
C THR A 77 -3.08 26.86 24.18
N GLU A 78 -4.36 27.10 23.91
CA GLU A 78 -5.22 26.17 23.19
C GLU A 78 -4.77 26.00 21.73
N LEU A 79 -4.43 27.11 21.07
CA LEU A 79 -3.90 27.08 19.70
C LEU A 79 -2.56 26.31 19.60
N VAL A 80 -1.67 26.46 20.58
CA VAL A 80 -0.42 25.69 20.66
C VAL A 80 -0.70 24.20 20.88
N ALA A 81 -1.64 23.85 21.77
CA ALA A 81 -2.02 22.46 22.02
C ALA A 81 -2.56 21.78 20.76
N LEU A 82 -3.50 22.44 20.05
CA LEU A 82 -4.02 21.91 18.78
C LEU A 82 -2.91 21.75 17.74
N LEU A 83 -2.02 22.74 17.64
CA LEU A 83 -0.93 22.70 16.68
C LEU A 83 0.02 21.52 16.96
N MET A 84 0.37 21.28 18.22
CA MET A 84 1.21 20.14 18.62
C MET A 84 0.54 18.80 18.30
N GLU A 85 -0.75 18.66 18.55
CA GLU A 85 -1.52 17.46 18.22
C GLU A 85 -1.57 17.23 16.70
N MET A 86 -1.87 18.27 15.92
CA MET A 86 -1.89 18.20 14.45
C MET A 86 -0.51 17.94 13.84
N GLU A 87 0.56 18.46 14.43
CA GLU A 87 1.94 18.18 14.00
C GLU A 87 2.33 16.71 14.26
N SER A 88 1.91 16.14 15.39
CA SER A 88 2.04 14.71 15.64
C SER A 88 1.27 13.88 14.62
N ALA A 89 0.00 14.24 14.36
CA ALA A 89 -0.82 13.58 13.35
C ALA A 89 -0.18 13.64 11.95
N CYS A 90 0.48 14.75 11.59
CA CYS A 90 1.25 14.85 10.34
C CYS A 90 2.42 13.85 10.31
N GLY A 91 3.09 13.62 11.44
CA GLY A 91 4.12 12.61 11.60
C GLY A 91 3.59 11.21 11.33
N VAL A 92 2.46 10.86 11.95
CA VAL A 92 1.78 9.57 11.75
C VAL A 92 1.34 9.41 10.29
N ARG A 93 0.77 10.43 9.66
CA ARG A 93 0.41 10.40 8.23
C ARG A 93 1.59 10.05 7.33
N LYS A 94 2.79 10.53 7.66
CA LYS A 94 3.99 10.19 6.90
C LYS A 94 4.33 8.71 7.06
N LEU A 95 4.21 8.16 8.26
CA LEU A 95 4.40 6.72 8.48
C LEU A 95 3.36 5.89 7.72
N ILE A 96 2.11 6.34 7.64
CA ILE A 96 1.07 5.70 6.80
C ILE A 96 1.52 5.66 5.33
N SER A 97 1.95 6.79 4.77
CA SER A 97 2.44 6.84 3.38
C SER A 97 3.59 5.87 3.15
N MET A 98 4.54 5.80 4.09
CA MET A 98 5.68 4.87 4.02
C MET A 98 5.24 3.40 4.13
N ALA A 99 4.19 3.11 4.90
CA ALA A 99 3.63 1.76 5.02
C ALA A 99 2.78 1.38 3.81
N GLU A 100 2.12 2.33 3.14
CA GLU A 100 1.35 2.11 1.91
C GLU A 100 2.28 1.81 0.72
N GLU A 101 3.38 2.56 0.61
CA GLU A 101 4.46 2.39 -0.39
C GLU A 101 5.30 1.12 -0.18
N ALA A 102 5.24 0.52 1.01
CA ALA A 102 6.02 -0.67 1.35
C ALA A 102 5.62 -1.87 0.49
N ARG A 103 6.63 -2.53 -0.08
CA ARG A 103 6.49 -3.74 -0.91
C ARG A 103 7.76 -4.61 -0.79
N PRO A 104 7.69 -5.90 -1.17
CA PRO A 104 8.84 -6.78 -1.15
C PRO A 104 9.94 -6.28 -2.10
N SER A 105 11.20 -6.46 -1.73
CA SER A 105 12.30 -6.16 -2.65
C SER A 105 12.32 -7.15 -3.81
N THR A 106 12.42 -6.65 -5.04
CA THR A 106 12.56 -7.49 -6.24
C THR A 106 14.01 -7.61 -6.66
N SER A 107 14.36 -8.75 -7.25
CA SER A 107 15.67 -8.93 -7.88
C SER A 107 15.75 -8.19 -9.22
N VAL A 108 16.99 -7.92 -9.62
CA VAL A 108 17.40 -7.28 -10.87
C VAL A 108 18.08 -8.33 -11.75
N LEU A 109 18.19 -8.12 -13.06
CA LEU A 109 18.75 -9.08 -14.02
C LEU A 109 20.12 -9.60 -13.59
N ALA A 110 20.99 -8.71 -13.13
CA ALA A 110 22.32 -9.05 -12.65
C ALA A 110 22.28 -10.06 -11.48
N THR A 111 21.38 -9.85 -10.51
CA THR A 111 21.21 -10.76 -9.38
C THR A 111 20.59 -12.09 -9.79
N ASP A 112 19.62 -12.08 -10.71
CA ASP A 112 18.98 -13.32 -11.18
C ASP A 112 19.94 -14.20 -11.98
N LEU A 113 20.74 -13.60 -12.86
CA LEU A 113 21.78 -14.30 -13.61
C LEU A 113 22.90 -14.83 -12.72
N LEU A 114 23.34 -14.07 -11.72
CA LEU A 114 24.27 -14.56 -10.72
C LEU A 114 23.70 -15.75 -9.92
N ASN A 115 22.43 -15.69 -9.55
CA ASN A 115 21.76 -16.79 -8.85
C ASN A 115 21.59 -18.01 -9.75
N ALA A 116 21.32 -17.82 -11.04
CA ALA A 116 21.27 -18.90 -12.02
C ALA A 116 22.64 -19.58 -12.17
N TRP A 117 23.72 -18.80 -12.25
CA TRP A 117 25.09 -19.33 -12.28
C TRP A 117 25.46 -20.11 -11.02
N LYS A 118 25.22 -19.54 -9.84
CA LYS A 118 25.56 -20.17 -8.55
C LYS A 118 24.79 -21.46 -8.27
N ASN A 119 23.55 -21.56 -8.76
CA ASN A 119 22.69 -22.71 -8.55
C ASN A 119 22.65 -23.65 -9.77
N GLU A 120 23.51 -23.42 -10.78
CA GLU A 120 23.62 -24.24 -11.99
C GLU A 120 22.29 -24.43 -12.75
N VAL A 121 21.44 -23.40 -12.73
CA VAL A 121 20.11 -23.41 -13.36
C VAL A 121 20.26 -23.46 -14.87
N VAL A 122 19.88 -24.57 -15.51
CA VAL A 122 19.92 -24.72 -16.98
C VAL A 122 21.34 -24.50 -17.56
N SER A 123 22.38 -24.94 -16.83
CA SER A 123 23.76 -24.90 -17.33
C SER A 123 23.97 -25.89 -18.49
N ASP A 124 24.49 -25.40 -19.61
CA ASP A 124 24.70 -26.13 -20.86
C ASP A 124 26.17 -26.46 -21.15
N CYS A 125 27.11 -25.79 -20.48
CA CYS A 125 28.54 -25.94 -20.69
C CYS A 125 29.34 -25.87 -19.38
N PHE A 126 30.61 -26.27 -19.46
CA PHE A 126 31.56 -26.15 -18.37
C PHE A 126 32.83 -25.45 -18.82
N VAL A 127 33.29 -24.48 -18.05
CA VAL A 127 34.60 -23.86 -18.26
C VAL A 127 35.61 -24.48 -17.31
N VAL A 128 36.72 -24.97 -17.86
CA VAL A 128 37.84 -25.56 -17.10
C VAL A 128 38.98 -24.56 -17.05
N HIS A 129 39.41 -24.18 -15.84
CA HIS A 129 40.56 -23.31 -15.61
C HIS A 129 41.42 -23.85 -14.48
N LYS A 130 42.71 -24.12 -14.75
CA LYS A 130 43.69 -24.63 -13.76
C LYS A 130 43.18 -25.80 -12.92
N GLY A 131 42.48 -26.75 -13.56
CA GLY A 131 41.91 -27.94 -12.92
C GLY A 131 40.59 -27.74 -12.19
N PHE A 132 40.06 -26.51 -12.11
CA PHE A 132 38.72 -26.23 -11.60
C PHE A 132 37.70 -26.24 -12.73
N ARG A 133 36.54 -26.86 -12.48
CA ARG A 133 35.40 -26.92 -13.39
C ARG A 133 34.30 -25.97 -12.92
N TYR A 134 33.83 -25.10 -13.80
CA TYR A 134 32.78 -24.13 -13.55
C TYR A 134 31.59 -24.39 -14.47
N ALA A 135 30.43 -24.73 -13.92
CA ALA A 135 29.19 -24.77 -14.70
C ALA A 135 28.86 -23.35 -15.20
N ALA A 136 28.47 -23.24 -16.47
CA ALA A 136 28.21 -21.96 -17.11
C ALA A 136 27.14 -22.08 -18.19
N HIS A 137 26.84 -20.93 -18.82
CA HIS A 137 25.84 -20.77 -19.86
C HIS A 137 26.54 -20.25 -21.12
N SER A 138 26.53 -21.04 -22.18
CA SER A 138 27.27 -20.73 -23.41
C SER A 138 26.76 -19.42 -24.02
N PHE A 139 25.45 -19.18 -24.01
CA PHE A 139 24.82 -17.94 -24.44
C PHE A 139 25.39 -16.72 -23.70
N ILE A 140 25.45 -16.75 -22.36
CA ILE A 140 25.92 -15.62 -21.54
C ILE A 140 27.42 -15.38 -21.77
N LEU A 141 28.23 -16.44 -21.82
CA LEU A 141 29.67 -16.33 -22.08
C LEU A 141 29.94 -15.69 -23.45
N ARG A 142 29.26 -16.15 -24.50
CA ARG A 142 29.41 -15.63 -25.87
C ARG A 142 28.89 -14.20 -26.00
N ALA A 143 27.83 -13.85 -25.28
CA ALA A 143 27.26 -12.51 -25.31
C ALA A 143 28.17 -11.47 -24.64
N ARG A 144 28.78 -11.83 -23.50
CA ARG A 144 29.49 -10.88 -22.63
C ARG A 144 31.01 -10.88 -22.77
N CYS A 145 31.58 -11.89 -23.43
CA CYS A 145 33.02 -12.05 -23.54
C CYS A 145 33.41 -12.46 -24.95
N ARG A 146 34.20 -11.58 -25.62
CA ARG A 146 34.63 -11.81 -27.00
C ARG A 146 35.51 -13.04 -27.13
N TYR A 147 36.38 -13.31 -26.14
CA TYR A 147 37.21 -14.52 -26.15
C TYR A 147 36.37 -15.79 -26.27
N PHE A 148 35.28 -15.90 -25.51
CA PHE A 148 34.40 -17.07 -25.58
C PHE A 148 33.56 -17.08 -26.86
N SER A 149 33.16 -15.92 -27.39
CA SER A 149 32.50 -15.86 -28.70
C SER A 149 33.42 -16.37 -29.82
N ASP A 150 34.65 -15.85 -29.91
CA ASP A 150 35.63 -16.22 -30.93
C ASP A 150 36.01 -17.71 -30.83
N PHE A 151 36.13 -18.23 -29.60
CA PHE A 151 36.33 -19.67 -29.34
C PHE A 151 35.18 -20.52 -29.86
N TRP A 152 33.92 -20.12 -29.59
CA TRP A 152 32.74 -20.87 -30.04
C TRP A 152 32.61 -20.89 -31.55
N ASP A 153 32.86 -19.74 -32.18
CA ASP A 153 32.75 -19.62 -33.63
C ASP A 153 33.84 -20.47 -34.34
N SER A 154 35.00 -20.66 -33.70
CA SER A 154 36.01 -21.64 -34.13
C SER A 154 35.57 -23.11 -33.90
N LEU A 155 34.86 -23.40 -32.81
CA LEU A 155 34.45 -24.76 -32.46
C LEU A 155 33.33 -25.30 -33.36
N ILE A 156 32.37 -24.44 -33.77
CA ILE A 156 31.28 -24.81 -34.68
C ILE A 156 31.80 -25.36 -36.02
N THR A 157 33.03 -25.02 -36.42
CA THR A 157 33.66 -25.56 -37.64
C THR A 157 34.27 -26.96 -37.47
N GLN A 158 34.31 -27.49 -36.25
CA GLN A 158 34.88 -28.80 -35.89
C GLN A 158 33.85 -29.59 -35.06
N GLN A 159 32.91 -30.26 -35.73
CA GLN A 159 31.85 -31.05 -35.06
C GLN A 159 32.40 -32.07 -34.04
N SER A 160 31.75 -32.16 -32.87
CA SER A 160 31.72 -33.37 -32.04
C SER A 160 30.44 -33.45 -31.21
N ASP A 161 29.89 -34.66 -31.14
CA ASP A 161 28.67 -35.08 -30.45
C ASP A 161 28.61 -34.73 -28.96
N ASP A 162 27.46 -34.13 -28.59
CA ASP A 162 26.52 -34.54 -27.54
C ASP A 162 27.02 -34.99 -26.15
N ALA A 163 27.93 -34.22 -25.57
CA ALA A 163 28.08 -34.12 -24.11
C ALA A 163 28.31 -32.65 -23.74
N LYS A 164 27.79 -32.22 -22.57
CA LYS A 164 27.94 -30.84 -22.04
C LYS A 164 29.34 -30.29 -22.36
N LEU A 165 29.40 -29.29 -23.23
CA LEU A 165 30.62 -28.78 -23.83
C LEU A 165 31.63 -28.33 -22.76
N GLU A 166 32.81 -28.94 -22.76
CA GLU A 166 33.92 -28.56 -21.88
C GLU A 166 34.86 -27.59 -22.60
N ILE A 167 34.94 -26.37 -22.08
CA ILE A 167 35.70 -25.25 -22.63
C ILE A 167 36.97 -25.08 -21.79
N LEU A 168 38.13 -25.31 -22.40
CA LEU A 168 39.40 -25.06 -21.72
C LEU A 168 39.78 -23.58 -21.83
N PHE A 169 39.87 -22.89 -20.69
CA PHE A 169 40.40 -21.53 -20.65
C PHE A 169 41.94 -21.58 -20.64
N THR A 170 42.55 -21.11 -21.73
CA THR A 170 43.98 -21.36 -22.03
C THR A 170 44.96 -20.32 -21.47
N ASP A 171 44.48 -19.26 -20.80
CA ASP A 171 45.37 -18.22 -20.28
C ASP A 171 45.89 -18.52 -18.87
N ASP A 172 47.10 -19.10 -18.82
CA ASP A 172 47.79 -19.45 -17.57
C ASP A 172 48.20 -18.25 -16.72
N THR A 173 48.20 -17.02 -17.27
CA THR A 173 48.59 -15.80 -16.53
C THR A 173 47.54 -15.39 -15.50
N ILE A 174 46.29 -15.88 -15.63
CA ILE A 174 45.17 -15.51 -14.78
C ILE A 174 45.06 -16.47 -13.58
N SER A 175 44.98 -15.94 -12.36
CA SER A 175 44.73 -16.76 -11.16
C SER A 175 43.29 -17.28 -11.12
N SER A 176 43.03 -18.31 -10.31
CA SER A 176 41.68 -18.86 -10.15
C SER A 176 40.71 -17.84 -9.55
N GLU A 177 41.19 -16.97 -8.66
CA GLU A 177 40.42 -15.90 -8.02
C GLU A 177 40.06 -14.81 -9.04
N THR A 178 41.03 -14.38 -9.85
CA THR A 178 40.77 -13.40 -10.93
C THR A 178 39.82 -13.97 -11.97
N PHE A 179 39.93 -15.27 -12.30
CA PHE A 179 39.00 -15.92 -13.22
C PHE A 179 37.57 -15.97 -12.67
N LYS A 180 37.38 -16.29 -11.38
CA LYS A 180 36.07 -16.20 -10.72
C LYS A 180 35.51 -14.78 -10.75
N ALA A 181 36.36 -13.77 -10.57
CA ALA A 181 35.94 -12.37 -10.69
C ALA A 181 35.52 -12.01 -12.14
N ILE A 182 36.18 -12.57 -13.16
CA ILE A 182 35.77 -12.41 -14.58
C ILE A 182 34.38 -13.02 -14.79
N LEU A 183 34.14 -14.24 -14.30
CA LEU A 183 32.81 -14.86 -14.37
C LEU A 183 31.77 -14.03 -13.63
N TYR A 184 32.07 -13.56 -12.42
CA TYR A 184 31.18 -12.67 -11.67
C TYR A 184 30.79 -11.43 -12.49
N TYR A 185 31.76 -10.78 -13.14
CA TYR A 185 31.52 -9.62 -14.01
C TYR A 185 30.68 -9.97 -15.25
N ILE A 186 30.92 -11.14 -15.87
CA ILE A 186 30.15 -11.62 -17.02
C ILE A 186 28.65 -11.74 -16.66
N TYR A 187 28.31 -12.29 -15.50
CA TYR A 187 26.90 -12.50 -15.11
C TYR A 187 26.24 -11.25 -14.51
N SER A 188 26.98 -10.40 -13.80
CA SER A 188 26.42 -9.25 -13.09
C SER A 188 26.58 -7.91 -13.81
N GLY A 189 27.61 -7.78 -14.66
CA GLY A 189 28.07 -6.48 -15.16
C GLY A 189 28.70 -5.57 -14.09
N GLU A 190 28.84 -6.06 -12.85
CA GLU A 190 29.39 -5.32 -11.72
C GLU A 190 30.70 -5.94 -11.23
N TYR A 191 31.52 -5.15 -10.54
CA TYR A 191 32.72 -5.64 -9.89
C TYR A 191 32.36 -6.33 -8.57
N ASP A 192 33.11 -7.37 -8.20
CA ASP A 192 32.99 -7.95 -6.87
C ASP A 192 33.31 -6.88 -5.82
N LYS A 193 32.46 -6.78 -4.79
CA LYS A 193 32.57 -5.78 -3.72
C LYS A 193 33.83 -5.98 -2.87
N SER A 194 34.47 -7.15 -2.95
CA SER A 194 35.73 -7.44 -2.26
C SER A 194 36.97 -6.84 -2.93
N LEU A 195 36.86 -6.29 -4.14
CA LEU A 195 38.00 -5.76 -4.90
C LEU A 195 38.37 -4.33 -4.46
N CYS A 196 39.64 -4.09 -4.13
CA CYS A 196 40.17 -2.76 -3.84
C CYS A 196 40.29 -1.89 -5.11
N ASP A 197 40.24 -0.56 -4.98
CA ASP A 197 40.23 0.35 -6.14
C ASP A 197 41.49 0.29 -7.02
N CYS A 198 42.66 -0.04 -6.44
CA CYS A 198 43.88 -0.28 -7.21
C CYS A 198 43.77 -1.54 -8.09
N ASP A 199 43.17 -2.60 -7.55
CA ASP A 199 43.00 -3.88 -8.25
C ASP A 199 41.95 -3.76 -9.35
N ARG A 200 40.98 -2.84 -9.21
CA ARG A 200 39.97 -2.56 -10.24
C ARG A 200 40.57 -2.02 -11.53
N GLN A 201 41.62 -1.21 -11.46
CA GLN A 201 42.27 -0.67 -12.67
C GLN A 201 42.99 -1.79 -13.45
N SER A 202 43.76 -2.63 -12.75
CA SER A 202 44.41 -3.80 -13.34
C SER A 202 43.39 -4.81 -13.87
N PHE A 203 42.30 -5.02 -13.14
CA PHE A 203 41.20 -5.88 -13.55
C PHE A 203 40.47 -5.36 -14.80
N ASN A 204 40.29 -4.04 -14.93
CA ASN A 204 39.72 -3.44 -16.13
C ASN A 204 40.57 -3.68 -17.37
N ALA A 205 41.90 -3.62 -17.26
CA ALA A 205 42.78 -3.96 -18.38
C ALA A 205 42.60 -5.43 -18.81
N ILE A 206 42.38 -6.34 -17.85
CA ILE A 206 42.09 -7.75 -18.12
C ILE A 206 40.72 -7.91 -18.80
N LEU A 207 39.67 -7.26 -18.29
CA LEU A 207 38.34 -7.30 -18.90
C LEU A 207 38.37 -6.76 -20.34
N GLN A 208 39.03 -5.64 -20.58
CA GLN A 208 39.22 -5.08 -21.92
C GLN A 208 39.96 -6.02 -22.85
N ARG A 209 40.99 -6.73 -22.35
CA ARG A 209 41.74 -7.74 -23.13
C ARG A 209 40.84 -8.87 -23.62
N TYR A 210 39.85 -9.29 -22.84
CA TYR A 210 38.87 -10.31 -23.23
C TYR A 210 37.61 -9.75 -23.90
N GLY A 211 37.54 -8.43 -24.11
CA GLY A 211 36.41 -7.76 -24.75
C GLY A 211 35.17 -7.61 -23.86
N CYS A 212 35.32 -7.68 -22.54
CA CYS A 212 34.25 -7.43 -21.57
C CYS A 212 34.24 -5.93 -21.22
N GLY A 213 33.16 -5.19 -21.49
CA GLY A 213 33.14 -3.76 -21.12
C GLY A 213 31.85 -2.98 -21.37
N SER A 214 30.89 -3.56 -22.10
CA SER A 214 29.58 -2.97 -22.33
C SER A 214 28.56 -3.34 -21.24
N SER A 215 27.44 -2.62 -21.22
CA SER A 215 26.36 -2.86 -20.25
C SER A 215 25.74 -4.25 -20.45
N LEU A 216 25.47 -4.95 -19.35
CA LEU A 216 24.86 -6.30 -19.32
C LEU A 216 23.66 -6.42 -20.26
N SER A 217 22.67 -5.54 -20.13
CA SER A 217 21.44 -5.60 -20.91
C SER A 217 21.67 -5.41 -22.42
N SER A 218 22.53 -4.48 -22.83
CA SER A 218 22.81 -4.22 -24.26
C SER A 218 23.48 -5.40 -24.94
N ASP A 219 24.42 -6.06 -24.26
CA ASP A 219 25.14 -7.21 -24.81
C ASP A 219 24.19 -8.39 -24.99
N LEU A 220 23.37 -8.68 -23.97
CA LEU A 220 22.41 -9.78 -24.03
C LEU A 220 21.35 -9.56 -25.12
N MET A 221 20.80 -8.34 -25.24
CA MET A 221 19.83 -8.01 -26.29
C MET A 221 20.43 -8.14 -27.70
N THR A 222 21.70 -7.74 -27.88
CA THR A 222 22.40 -7.88 -29.16
C THR A 222 22.61 -9.35 -29.49
N ALA A 223 23.04 -10.15 -28.52
CA ALA A 223 23.24 -11.58 -28.69
C ALA A 223 21.92 -12.32 -28.95
N ASP A 224 20.83 -11.93 -28.29
CA ASP A 224 19.51 -12.55 -28.42
C ASP A 224 19.00 -12.54 -29.87
N SER A 225 19.14 -11.39 -30.54
CA SER A 225 18.75 -11.21 -31.94
C SER A 225 19.49 -12.12 -32.93
N GLN A 226 20.67 -12.64 -32.56
CA GLN A 226 21.54 -13.43 -33.43
C GLN A 226 21.63 -14.90 -33.03
N LYS A 227 21.51 -15.19 -31.72
CA LYS A 227 21.92 -16.46 -31.10
C LYS A 227 20.88 -17.01 -30.11
N GLY A 228 19.62 -16.57 -30.17
CA GLY A 228 18.55 -17.10 -29.33
C GLY A 228 18.30 -18.60 -29.56
N GLU A 229 18.33 -19.38 -28.48
CA GLU A 229 18.23 -20.86 -28.48
C GLU A 229 16.81 -21.37 -28.20
N CYS A 230 15.95 -20.54 -27.61
CA CYS A 230 14.57 -20.86 -27.26
C CYS A 230 13.60 -20.10 -28.18
N THR A 231 12.53 -20.74 -28.62
CA THR A 231 11.49 -20.11 -29.44
C THR A 231 10.16 -20.08 -28.70
N LEU A 232 9.58 -18.90 -28.52
CA LEU A 232 8.21 -18.74 -28.03
C LEU A 232 7.26 -18.73 -29.23
N VAL A 233 6.31 -19.66 -29.24
CA VAL A 233 5.34 -19.84 -30.34
C VAL A 233 3.95 -19.44 -29.84
N PHE A 234 3.41 -18.35 -30.35
CA PHE A 234 2.09 -17.84 -29.97
C PHE A 234 1.03 -18.40 -30.92
N THR A 235 0.08 -19.14 -30.36
CA THR A 235 -1.00 -19.79 -31.13
C THR A 235 -2.36 -19.20 -30.75
N ALA A 236 -3.14 -18.79 -31.74
CA ALA A 236 -4.55 -18.42 -31.56
C ALA A 236 -5.44 -19.67 -31.65
N THR A 237 -6.31 -19.90 -30.67
CA THR A 237 -7.23 -21.05 -30.68
C THR A 237 -8.34 -20.85 -31.71
N ASN A 238 -8.08 -21.16 -32.98
CA ASN A 238 -9.10 -21.47 -33.97
C ASN A 238 -8.54 -22.54 -34.92
N ARG A 239 -8.43 -23.77 -34.40
CA ARG A 239 -8.14 -24.97 -35.19
C ARG A 239 -9.42 -25.44 -35.90
N GLU A 240 -10.00 -24.60 -36.73
CA GLU A 240 -10.98 -25.02 -37.73
C GLU A 240 -10.68 -24.30 -39.05
N GLY A 241 -10.08 -25.04 -39.98
CA GLY A 241 -10.06 -24.69 -41.40
C GLY A 241 -8.81 -23.98 -41.93
N ASN A 242 -8.07 -24.74 -42.74
CA ASN A 242 -7.06 -24.37 -43.73
C ASN A 242 -5.64 -23.99 -43.27
N HIS A 243 -4.70 -24.82 -43.72
CA HIS A 243 -3.27 -24.62 -43.81
C HIS A 243 -2.94 -23.25 -44.43
N ASP A 244 -2.51 -22.33 -43.59
CA ASP A 244 -1.67 -21.21 -43.98
C ASP A 244 -0.60 -21.12 -42.89
N GLU A 245 0.63 -21.55 -43.20
CA GLU A 245 1.75 -21.70 -42.24
C GLU A 245 2.27 -20.37 -41.65
N ASN A 246 1.52 -19.28 -41.80
CA ASN A 246 1.95 -17.93 -41.48
C ASN A 246 1.11 -17.24 -40.39
N ARG A 247 0.39 -18.02 -39.56
CA ARG A 247 -0.45 -17.47 -38.46
C ARG A 247 0.22 -17.44 -37.09
N ASP A 248 1.20 -18.31 -36.86
CA ASP A 248 1.85 -18.45 -35.55
C ASP A 248 2.98 -17.42 -35.41
N TYR A 249 2.84 -16.53 -34.44
CA TYR A 249 3.86 -15.52 -34.16
C TYR A 249 4.98 -16.18 -33.35
N ARG A 250 6.21 -16.19 -33.90
CA ARG A 250 7.38 -16.83 -33.29
C ARG A 250 8.41 -15.78 -32.88
N VAL A 251 8.90 -15.88 -31.65
CA VAL A 251 9.97 -15.01 -31.14
C VAL A 251 11.10 -15.85 -30.59
N LYS A 252 12.32 -15.64 -31.11
CA LYS A 252 13.53 -16.27 -30.57
C LYS A 252 14.04 -15.48 -29.36
N CYS A 253 14.54 -16.21 -28.37
CA CYS A 253 15.03 -15.67 -27.11
C CYS A 253 16.02 -16.65 -26.45
N SER A 254 16.65 -16.24 -25.35
CA SER A 254 17.56 -17.08 -24.56
C SER A 254 16.82 -17.83 -23.47
N GLY A 255 16.82 -19.16 -23.55
CA GLY A 255 16.23 -20.01 -22.51
C GLY A 255 16.86 -19.77 -21.14
N VAL A 256 18.16 -19.48 -21.07
CA VAL A 256 18.88 -19.19 -19.82
C VAL A 256 18.37 -17.90 -19.17
N VAL A 257 18.19 -16.82 -19.95
CA VAL A 257 17.67 -15.56 -19.42
C VAL A 257 16.23 -15.75 -18.94
N LEU A 258 15.40 -16.44 -19.72
CA LEU A 258 14.02 -16.75 -19.32
C LEU A 258 13.97 -17.57 -18.02
N ALA A 259 14.77 -18.63 -17.91
CA ALA A 259 14.85 -19.50 -16.73
C ALA A 259 15.43 -18.78 -15.51
N ALA A 260 16.39 -17.87 -15.69
CA ALA A 260 16.91 -17.05 -14.60
C ALA A 260 15.82 -16.13 -14.03
N ARG A 261 15.02 -15.52 -14.92
CA ARG A 261 14.07 -14.45 -14.60
C ARG A 261 12.69 -14.92 -14.16
N SER A 262 12.23 -16.05 -14.68
CA SER A 262 10.92 -16.61 -14.41
C SER A 262 11.07 -18.04 -13.89
N SER A 263 10.58 -18.27 -12.66
CA SER A 263 10.51 -19.63 -12.11
C SER A 263 9.54 -20.53 -12.86
N TYR A 264 8.46 -19.96 -13.43
CA TYR A 264 7.54 -20.69 -14.29
C TYR A 264 8.23 -21.18 -15.57
N LEU A 265 8.88 -20.26 -16.31
CA LEU A 265 9.59 -20.63 -17.53
C LEU A 265 10.78 -21.54 -17.26
N ARG A 266 11.46 -21.37 -16.11
CA ARG A 266 12.48 -22.31 -15.65
C ARG A 266 11.96 -23.74 -15.60
N SER A 267 10.85 -23.99 -14.91
CA SER A 267 10.29 -25.34 -14.80
C SER A 267 9.89 -25.92 -16.16
N VAL A 268 9.37 -25.09 -17.07
CA VAL A 268 9.03 -25.53 -18.44
C VAL A 268 10.29 -25.90 -19.23
N ILE A 269 11.33 -25.08 -19.15
CA ILE A 269 12.60 -25.28 -19.85
C ILE A 269 13.34 -26.50 -19.30
N GLU A 270 13.45 -26.63 -17.97
CA GLU A 270 14.07 -27.78 -17.31
C GLU A 270 13.37 -29.09 -17.71
N LYS A 271 12.03 -29.10 -17.76
CA LYS A 271 11.27 -30.27 -18.19
C LYS A 271 11.56 -30.66 -19.64
N ARG A 272 11.64 -29.70 -20.55
CA ARG A 272 11.94 -29.96 -21.98
C ARG A 272 13.35 -30.48 -22.17
N ILE A 273 14.33 -29.89 -21.50
CA ILE A 273 15.72 -30.37 -21.52
C ILE A 273 15.82 -31.81 -20.99
N LEU A 274 15.07 -32.13 -19.92
CA LEU A 274 15.02 -33.49 -19.39
C LEU A 274 14.39 -34.50 -20.36
N CYS A 275 13.49 -34.06 -21.23
CA CYS A 275 12.82 -34.91 -22.22
C CYS A 275 13.54 -34.94 -23.57
N ASP A 276 14.68 -34.26 -23.70
CA ASP A 276 15.42 -34.08 -24.96
C ASP A 276 14.55 -33.49 -26.09
N GLU A 277 13.63 -32.59 -25.71
CA GLU A 277 12.75 -31.88 -26.64
C GLU A 277 13.35 -30.55 -27.07
N GLU A 278 13.02 -30.10 -28.29
CA GLU A 278 13.35 -28.75 -28.72
C GLU A 278 12.76 -27.69 -27.76
N LEU A 279 13.51 -26.61 -27.56
CA LEU A 279 13.12 -25.47 -26.71
C LEU A 279 12.08 -24.58 -27.42
N GLU A 280 11.01 -25.17 -27.96
CA GLU A 280 9.86 -24.48 -28.51
C GLU A 280 8.70 -24.43 -27.49
N ILE A 281 8.51 -23.28 -26.85
CA ILE A 281 7.47 -23.08 -25.84
C ILE A 281 6.22 -22.51 -26.51
N VAL A 282 5.16 -23.30 -26.57
CA VAL A 282 3.86 -22.87 -27.09
C VAL A 282 3.10 -22.07 -26.04
N ILE A 283 2.67 -20.87 -26.42
CA ILE A 283 1.95 -19.91 -25.58
C ILE A 283 0.58 -19.64 -26.20
N ASN A 284 -0.46 -19.76 -25.38
CA ASN A 284 -1.82 -19.41 -25.78
C ASN A 284 -2.00 -17.88 -25.81
N GLU A 285 -2.39 -17.34 -26.96
CA GLU A 285 -2.60 -15.89 -27.13
C GLU A 285 -3.69 -15.31 -26.21
N HIS A 286 -4.60 -16.12 -25.67
CA HIS A 286 -5.60 -15.68 -24.69
C HIS A 286 -5.00 -15.34 -23.31
N LEU A 287 -3.90 -16.00 -22.95
CA LEU A 287 -3.21 -15.77 -21.66
C LEU A 287 -2.10 -14.75 -21.79
N PHE A 288 -1.36 -14.81 -22.90
CA PHE A 288 -0.27 -13.91 -23.19
C PHE A 288 -0.40 -13.48 -24.66
N PRO A 289 -1.10 -12.37 -24.92
CA PRO A 289 -1.25 -11.85 -26.27
C PRO A 289 0.10 -11.48 -26.87
N ARG A 290 0.33 -11.88 -28.13
CA ARG A 290 1.59 -11.66 -28.85
C ARG A 290 2.03 -10.19 -28.92
N THR A 291 1.09 -9.25 -28.85
CA THR A 291 1.37 -7.81 -28.80
C THR A 291 2.29 -7.43 -27.63
N TYR A 292 2.17 -8.14 -26.51
CA TYR A 292 2.97 -7.90 -25.32
C TYR A 292 4.32 -8.62 -25.34
N ALA A 293 4.55 -9.55 -26.28
CA ALA A 293 5.73 -10.41 -26.29
C ALA A 293 7.04 -9.61 -26.31
N HIS A 294 7.16 -8.66 -27.24
CA HIS A 294 8.38 -7.87 -27.38
C HIS A 294 8.68 -7.01 -26.14
N ILE A 295 7.66 -6.40 -25.52
CA ILE A 295 7.87 -5.53 -24.35
C ILE A 295 8.20 -6.34 -23.10
N ILE A 296 7.58 -7.50 -22.93
CA ILE A 296 7.88 -8.37 -21.79
C ILE A 296 9.28 -8.96 -21.92
N LEU A 297 9.69 -9.38 -23.12
CA LEU A 297 11.06 -9.83 -23.38
C LEU A 297 12.07 -8.69 -23.17
N ASP A 298 11.83 -7.50 -23.72
CA ASP A 298 12.68 -6.33 -23.47
C ASP A 298 12.81 -6.04 -21.96
N ALA A 299 11.72 -6.15 -21.20
CA ALA A 299 11.75 -5.97 -19.74
C ALA A 299 12.53 -7.07 -19.00
N MET A 300 12.50 -8.32 -19.47
CA MET A 300 13.30 -9.41 -18.89
C MET A 300 14.80 -9.16 -19.05
N TYR A 301 15.23 -8.51 -20.14
CA TYR A 301 16.64 -8.28 -20.46
C TYR A 301 17.15 -6.90 -20.03
N THR A 302 16.27 -5.96 -19.72
CA THR A 302 16.67 -4.57 -19.40
C THR A 302 16.27 -4.09 -18.01
N ASP A 303 15.45 -4.85 -17.28
CA ASP A 303 14.77 -4.38 -16.06
C ASP A 303 14.06 -3.04 -16.30
N ARG A 304 13.39 -2.88 -17.44
CA ARG A 304 12.62 -1.67 -17.77
C ARG A 304 11.35 -2.01 -18.52
N LEU A 305 10.24 -1.41 -18.10
CA LEU A 305 8.97 -1.49 -18.80
C LEU A 305 8.74 -0.19 -19.58
N ASP A 306 8.82 -0.28 -20.91
CA ASP A 306 8.54 0.85 -21.80
C ASP A 306 7.34 0.55 -22.70
N LEU A 307 6.17 1.03 -22.29
CA LEU A 307 4.91 0.85 -23.04
C LEU A 307 4.89 1.61 -24.37
N ASN A 308 5.84 2.54 -24.63
CA ASN A 308 5.93 3.24 -25.91
C ASN A 308 6.47 2.35 -27.04
N LYS A 309 7.11 1.23 -26.71
CA LYS A 309 7.59 0.24 -27.69
C LYS A 309 6.47 -0.68 -28.21
N MET A 310 5.22 -0.40 -27.86
CA MET A 310 4.06 -1.17 -28.32
C MET A 310 3.87 -0.99 -29.83
N PRO A 311 3.65 -2.08 -30.60
CA PRO A 311 3.42 -1.97 -32.03
C PRO A 311 2.16 -1.14 -32.31
N GLU A 312 2.30 -0.14 -33.18
CA GLU A 312 1.20 0.77 -33.55
C GLU A 312 0.07 -0.01 -34.24
N GLY A 313 -1.15 0.11 -33.72
CA GLY A 313 -2.35 -0.51 -34.32
C GLY A 313 -2.97 -1.67 -33.53
N CYS A 314 -2.41 -2.06 -32.39
CA CYS A 314 -3.03 -3.09 -31.54
C CYS A 314 -4.21 -2.53 -30.74
N GLN A 315 -5.40 -2.55 -31.33
CA GLN A 315 -6.65 -2.27 -30.64
C GLN A 315 -7.15 -3.57 -29.98
N ILE A 316 -7.12 -3.63 -28.65
CA ILE A 316 -7.89 -4.64 -27.91
C ILE A 316 -9.34 -4.15 -27.92
N SER A 317 -10.21 -4.91 -28.57
CA SER A 317 -11.61 -4.56 -28.80
C SER A 317 -12.37 -4.50 -27.47
N VAL A 318 -12.79 -3.32 -27.02
CA VAL A 318 -13.76 -3.19 -25.93
C VAL A 318 -14.81 -2.15 -26.30
N SER A 319 -16.07 -2.59 -26.34
CA SER A 319 -17.34 -1.84 -26.45
C SER A 319 -17.26 -0.34 -26.80
N SER A 320 -17.26 -0.05 -28.10
CA SER A 320 -17.90 1.03 -28.89
C SER A 320 -18.28 2.41 -28.32
N LEU A 321 -18.37 2.68 -27.01
CA LEU A 321 -18.74 4.02 -26.48
C LEU A 321 -17.52 4.85 -26.09
N SER A 322 -16.53 4.26 -25.41
CA SER A 322 -15.26 4.92 -25.10
C SER A 322 -14.43 5.16 -26.36
N GLU A 323 -14.51 4.24 -27.32
CA GLU A 323 -13.90 4.33 -28.65
C GLU A 323 -14.48 5.50 -29.46
N VAL A 324 -15.81 5.66 -29.45
CA VAL A 324 -16.48 6.77 -30.17
C VAL A 324 -16.15 8.13 -29.55
N GLN A 325 -16.04 8.25 -28.22
CA GLN A 325 -15.60 9.48 -27.55
C GLN A 325 -14.12 9.81 -27.81
N ALA A 326 -13.25 8.80 -27.86
CA ALA A 326 -11.83 8.94 -28.21
C ALA A 326 -11.64 9.42 -29.66
N ILE A 327 -12.39 8.82 -30.60
CA ILE A 327 -12.38 9.22 -32.01
C ILE A 327 -12.93 10.64 -32.18
N ALA A 328 -14.05 10.97 -31.52
CA ALA A 328 -14.67 12.29 -31.58
C ALA A 328 -13.80 13.42 -30.97
N SER A 329 -12.93 13.09 -30.02
CA SER A 329 -11.97 14.03 -29.40
C SER A 329 -10.61 14.10 -30.12
N GLY A 330 -10.41 13.32 -31.19
CA GLY A 330 -9.14 13.25 -31.92
C GLY A 330 -8.00 12.61 -31.12
N GLN A 331 -8.27 12.03 -29.95
CA GLN A 331 -7.28 11.35 -29.12
C GLN A 331 -7.28 9.86 -29.43
N ARG A 332 -6.21 9.38 -30.07
CA ARG A 332 -5.94 7.94 -30.22
C ARG A 332 -5.56 7.37 -28.85
N HIS A 333 -6.50 6.75 -28.14
CA HIS A 333 -6.22 6.13 -26.84
C HIS A 333 -5.50 4.78 -27.02
N LEU A 334 -4.18 4.77 -26.85
CA LEU A 334 -3.55 3.69 -26.07
C LEU A 334 -3.51 4.23 -24.64
N SER A 335 -4.47 3.89 -23.77
CA SER A 335 -4.32 4.33 -22.37
C SER A 335 -3.17 3.52 -21.77
N PRO A 336 -2.07 4.16 -21.29
CA PRO A 336 -0.97 3.44 -20.67
C PRO A 336 -1.45 2.60 -19.47
N LEU A 337 -2.54 3.04 -18.84
CA LEU A 337 -3.21 2.35 -17.75
C LEU A 337 -3.72 0.95 -18.15
N ARG A 338 -4.41 0.81 -19.28
CA ARG A 338 -4.96 -0.49 -19.70
C ARG A 338 -3.86 -1.50 -20.01
N HIS A 339 -2.88 -1.07 -20.78
CA HIS A 339 -1.73 -1.91 -21.11
C HIS A 339 -0.95 -2.32 -19.86
N ALA A 340 -0.82 -1.42 -18.87
CA ALA A 340 -0.18 -1.77 -17.60
C ALA A 340 -0.96 -2.85 -16.83
N ILE A 341 -2.29 -2.82 -16.84
CA ILE A 341 -3.13 -3.87 -16.22
C ILE A 341 -2.96 -5.22 -16.94
N ASP A 342 -3.01 -5.22 -18.27
CA ASP A 342 -2.85 -6.45 -19.05
C ASP A 342 -1.44 -7.05 -18.85
N VAL A 343 -0.39 -6.22 -18.92
CA VAL A 343 1.00 -6.65 -18.65
C VAL A 343 1.18 -7.12 -17.20
N PHE A 344 0.50 -6.52 -16.23
CA PHE A 344 0.53 -6.97 -14.84
C PHE A 344 0.06 -8.41 -14.69
N HIS A 345 -1.05 -8.80 -15.34
CA HIS A 345 -1.54 -10.17 -15.28
C HIS A 345 -0.62 -11.16 -15.98
N ILE A 346 -0.03 -10.77 -17.12
CA ILE A 346 0.96 -11.62 -17.79
C ILE A 346 2.20 -11.78 -16.90
N ALA A 347 2.67 -10.71 -16.26
CA ALA A 347 3.80 -10.74 -15.34
C ALA A 347 3.51 -11.63 -14.12
N GLN A 348 2.30 -11.58 -13.58
CA GLN A 348 1.85 -12.45 -12.51
C GLN A 348 1.85 -13.93 -12.96
N PHE A 349 1.30 -14.22 -14.14
CA PHE A 349 1.29 -15.56 -14.71
C PHE A 349 2.71 -16.12 -14.92
N LEU A 350 3.62 -15.31 -15.46
CA LEU A 350 5.02 -15.69 -15.67
C LEU A 350 5.87 -15.61 -14.40
N ASN A 351 5.30 -15.23 -13.25
CA ASN A 351 6.00 -15.00 -11.99
C ASN A 351 7.21 -14.06 -12.12
N LEU A 352 6.96 -12.84 -12.61
CA LEU A 352 7.93 -11.77 -12.83
C LEU A 352 7.70 -10.62 -11.84
N PRO A 353 8.21 -10.72 -10.59
CA PRO A 353 7.84 -9.78 -9.53
C PRO A 353 8.32 -8.34 -9.80
N TYR A 354 9.49 -8.17 -10.43
CA TYR A 354 9.97 -6.85 -10.87
C TYR A 354 8.98 -6.19 -11.84
N LEU A 355 8.51 -6.95 -12.84
CA LEU A 355 7.62 -6.43 -13.88
C LEU A 355 6.23 -6.10 -13.31
N MET A 356 5.73 -6.91 -12.38
CA MET A 356 4.49 -6.61 -11.64
C MET A 356 4.60 -5.25 -10.94
N GLN A 357 5.69 -5.02 -10.19
CA GLN A 357 5.93 -3.75 -9.50
C GLN A 357 6.06 -2.57 -10.46
N ALA A 358 6.72 -2.74 -11.61
CA ALA A 358 6.80 -1.70 -12.63
C ALA A 358 5.41 -1.35 -13.20
N CYS A 359 4.53 -2.34 -13.39
CA CYS A 359 3.15 -2.10 -13.83
C CYS A 359 2.35 -1.36 -12.76
N GLU A 360 2.48 -1.76 -11.49
CA GLU A 360 1.84 -1.08 -10.35
C GLU A 360 2.23 0.40 -10.29
N ASP A 361 3.51 0.72 -10.49
CA ASP A 361 4.01 2.10 -10.49
C ASP A 361 3.39 2.94 -11.60
N ILE A 362 3.22 2.37 -12.80
CA ILE A 362 2.53 3.02 -13.93
C ILE A 362 1.04 3.22 -13.61
N ILE A 363 0.37 2.19 -13.05
CA ILE A 363 -1.05 2.24 -12.70
C ILE A 363 -1.30 3.35 -11.67
N VAL A 364 -0.52 3.39 -10.60
CA VAL A 364 -0.64 4.42 -9.55
C VAL A 364 -0.32 5.81 -10.10
N ALA A 365 0.67 5.94 -10.99
CA ALA A 365 1.01 7.22 -11.62
C ALA A 365 -0.10 7.77 -12.53
N GLN A 366 -0.87 6.89 -13.18
CA GLN A 366 -1.97 7.26 -14.09
C GLN A 366 -3.35 7.33 -13.40
N MET A 367 -3.42 7.06 -12.09
CA MET A 367 -4.66 7.08 -11.34
C MET A 367 -5.32 8.46 -11.34
N SER A 368 -6.64 8.49 -11.57
CA SER A 368 -7.45 9.70 -11.65
C SER A 368 -8.77 9.53 -10.90
N ILE A 369 -9.52 10.63 -10.77
CA ILE A 369 -10.85 10.64 -10.14
C ILE A 369 -11.83 9.74 -10.90
N GLU A 370 -11.68 9.63 -12.22
CA GLU A 370 -12.54 8.82 -13.09
C GLU A 370 -12.15 7.33 -13.05
N THR A 371 -10.89 7.01 -12.79
CA THR A 371 -10.39 5.62 -12.85
C THR A 371 -10.31 4.94 -11.48
N VAL A 372 -10.35 5.68 -10.37
CA VAL A 372 -10.16 5.11 -9.02
C VAL A 372 -11.20 4.05 -8.66
N GLY A 373 -12.46 4.20 -9.09
CA GLY A 373 -13.53 3.24 -8.82
C GLY A 373 -13.30 1.90 -9.54
N SER A 374 -13.06 1.94 -10.85
CA SER A 374 -12.80 0.73 -11.63
C SER A 374 -11.48 0.05 -11.25
N LEU A 375 -10.44 0.83 -10.91
CA LEU A 375 -9.17 0.29 -10.41
C LEU A 375 -9.30 -0.35 -9.04
N TRP A 376 -10.17 0.17 -8.16
CA TRP A 376 -10.48 -0.47 -6.89
C TRP A 376 -11.10 -1.85 -7.09
N ASN A 377 -12.10 -1.95 -7.98
CA ASN A 377 -12.78 -3.21 -8.25
C ASN A 377 -11.78 -4.25 -8.78
N TRP A 378 -10.99 -3.88 -9.78
CA TRP A 378 -9.91 -4.71 -10.31
C TRP A 378 -8.88 -5.13 -9.24
N ALA A 379 -8.48 -4.20 -8.36
CA ALA A 379 -7.49 -4.48 -7.32
C ALA A 379 -8.05 -5.38 -6.19
N CYS A 380 -9.38 -5.48 -6.07
CA CYS A 380 -10.07 -6.36 -5.12
C CYS A 380 -10.32 -7.77 -5.68
N GLU A 381 -10.30 -7.95 -7.00
CA GLU A 381 -10.44 -9.25 -7.64
C GLU A 381 -9.32 -10.23 -7.25
N PRO A 382 -9.57 -11.55 -7.28
CA PRO A 382 -8.50 -12.53 -7.05
C PRO A 382 -7.42 -12.39 -8.12
N GLY A 383 -6.18 -12.17 -7.69
CA GLY A 383 -5.07 -11.86 -8.58
C GLY A 383 -4.84 -10.35 -8.81
N GLY A 384 -5.71 -9.48 -8.32
CA GLY A 384 -5.51 -8.02 -8.31
C GLY A 384 -4.36 -7.57 -7.39
N SER A 385 -3.89 -6.34 -7.59
CA SER A 385 -2.78 -5.79 -6.80
C SER A 385 -3.25 -5.19 -5.47
N VAL A 386 -2.79 -5.79 -4.36
CA VAL A 386 -2.99 -5.24 -3.01
C VAL A 386 -2.31 -3.88 -2.85
N TYR A 387 -1.19 -3.65 -3.53
CA TYR A 387 -0.50 -2.35 -3.54
C TYR A 387 -1.38 -1.27 -4.18
N VAL A 388 -1.90 -1.52 -5.38
CA VAL A 388 -2.82 -0.58 -6.05
C VAL A 388 -4.09 -0.36 -5.22
N ARG A 389 -4.63 -1.40 -4.59
CA ARG A 389 -5.79 -1.29 -3.68
C ARG A 389 -5.55 -0.27 -2.56
N ARG A 390 -4.39 -0.32 -1.89
CA ARG A 390 -4.01 0.66 -0.86
C ARG A 390 -3.91 2.07 -1.45
N HIS A 391 -3.32 2.20 -2.64
CA HIS A 391 -3.19 3.48 -3.33
C HIS A 391 -4.52 4.07 -3.79
N CYS A 392 -5.52 3.25 -4.15
CA CYS A 392 -6.89 3.73 -4.41
C CYS A 392 -7.49 4.40 -3.16
N ILE A 393 -7.33 3.77 -1.99
CA ILE A 393 -7.80 4.37 -0.73
C ILE A 393 -7.02 5.66 -0.41
N ALA A 394 -5.70 5.65 -0.57
CA ALA A 394 -4.85 6.83 -0.34
C ALA A 394 -5.19 8.01 -1.28
N PHE A 395 -5.47 7.70 -2.55
CA PHE A 395 -5.94 8.66 -3.54
C PHE A 395 -7.30 9.24 -3.14
N LEU A 396 -8.25 8.38 -2.79
CA LEU A 396 -9.59 8.79 -2.37
C LEU A 396 -9.52 9.67 -1.12
N ARG A 397 -8.70 9.34 -0.11
CA ARG A 397 -8.48 10.19 1.08
C ARG A 397 -7.97 11.58 0.72
N SER A 398 -7.12 11.69 -0.30
CA SER A 398 -6.49 12.94 -0.70
C SER A 398 -7.40 13.81 -1.58
N ASP A 399 -8.20 13.22 -2.47
CA ASP A 399 -9.05 13.91 -3.44
C ASP A 399 -10.57 13.80 -3.11
N PHE A 400 -10.95 13.33 -1.92
CA PHE A 400 -12.36 13.11 -1.51
C PHE A 400 -13.24 14.36 -1.70
N SER A 401 -12.71 15.56 -1.39
CA SER A 401 -13.43 16.83 -1.55
C SER A 401 -13.88 17.12 -2.99
N ARG A 402 -13.17 16.59 -4.00
CA ARG A 402 -13.52 16.73 -5.41
C ARG A 402 -14.49 15.65 -5.86
N ILE A 403 -14.32 14.43 -5.34
CA ILE A 403 -15.20 13.31 -5.64
C ILE A 403 -16.58 13.55 -5.05
N CYS A 404 -16.67 14.08 -3.82
CA CYS A 404 -17.95 14.30 -3.17
C CYS A 404 -18.84 15.27 -3.94
N THR A 405 -18.31 16.26 -4.64
CA THR A 405 -19.11 17.19 -5.46
C THR A 405 -19.42 16.67 -6.86
N SER A 406 -18.79 15.57 -7.29
CA SER A 406 -18.95 14.95 -8.60
C SER A 406 -20.07 13.89 -8.61
N HIS A 407 -20.53 13.52 -9.81
CA HIS A 407 -21.39 12.36 -10.03
C HIS A 407 -20.64 11.04 -9.81
N LEU A 408 -19.32 11.05 -9.95
CA LEU A 408 -18.43 9.90 -9.73
C LEU A 408 -18.51 9.35 -8.30
N LEU A 409 -19.05 10.12 -7.35
CA LEU A 409 -19.38 9.62 -6.01
C LEU A 409 -20.24 8.36 -6.07
N PHE A 410 -21.20 8.31 -7.01
CA PHE A 410 -22.19 7.24 -7.12
C PHE A 410 -21.65 5.95 -7.75
N GLU A 411 -20.46 6.01 -8.36
CA GLU A 411 -19.76 4.85 -8.93
C GLU A 411 -18.90 4.13 -7.88
N LEU A 412 -18.70 4.73 -6.71
CA LEU A 412 -17.87 4.14 -5.66
C LEU A 412 -18.62 3.04 -4.90
N GLU A 413 -17.91 1.95 -4.63
CA GLU A 413 -18.38 0.87 -3.76
C GLU A 413 -18.42 1.30 -2.29
N GLU A 414 -19.32 0.67 -1.52
CA GLU A 414 -19.49 0.90 -0.08
C GLU A 414 -18.18 0.65 0.69
N ASP A 415 -17.48 -0.44 0.36
CA ASP A 415 -16.23 -0.82 1.04
C ASP A 415 -15.11 0.19 0.80
N LEU A 416 -15.01 0.76 -0.41
CA LEU A 416 -14.04 1.81 -0.71
C LEU A 416 -14.32 3.07 0.11
N LEU A 417 -15.59 3.49 0.20
CA LEU A 417 -16.02 4.61 1.04
C LEU A 417 -15.73 4.35 2.52
N LYS A 418 -16.07 3.16 3.02
CA LYS A 418 -15.82 2.73 4.40
C LYS A 418 -14.31 2.79 4.74
N ASN A 419 -13.46 2.20 3.90
CA ASN A 419 -12.00 2.19 4.08
C ASN A 419 -11.37 3.59 3.99
N CYS A 420 -11.97 4.50 3.22
CA CYS A 420 -11.59 5.91 3.21
C CYS A 420 -11.96 6.60 4.52
N LEU A 421 -13.24 6.49 4.95
CA LEU A 421 -13.78 7.21 6.09
C LEU A 421 -13.27 6.71 7.45
N LEU A 422 -12.75 5.49 7.54
CA LEU A 422 -12.03 4.99 8.72
C LEU A 422 -10.74 5.80 9.00
N SER A 423 -10.16 6.47 7.99
CA SER A 423 -8.88 7.17 8.13
C SER A 423 -9.01 8.57 8.73
N ASP A 424 -8.15 8.92 9.68
CA ASP A 424 -8.09 10.28 10.26
C ASP A 424 -7.67 11.38 9.27
N TYR A 425 -7.25 11.01 8.05
CA TYR A 425 -6.53 11.87 7.12
C TYR A 425 -7.32 12.27 5.87
N VAL A 426 -8.61 11.96 5.81
CA VAL A 426 -9.49 12.35 4.69
C VAL A 426 -9.52 13.87 4.55
N GLN A 427 -9.17 14.38 3.37
CA GLN A 427 -9.09 15.81 3.07
C GLN A 427 -10.46 16.38 2.66
N CYS A 428 -11.42 16.35 3.59
CA CYS A 428 -12.76 16.89 3.42
C CYS A 428 -13.36 17.32 4.77
N ALA A 429 -14.15 18.40 4.77
CA ALA A 429 -14.87 18.83 5.97
C ALA A 429 -15.97 17.82 6.35
N GLU A 430 -16.18 17.58 7.65
CA GLU A 430 -17.16 16.60 8.15
C GLU A 430 -18.58 16.84 7.62
N VAL A 431 -18.97 18.12 7.46
CA VAL A 431 -20.26 18.48 6.87
C VAL A 431 -20.42 17.97 5.43
N LYS A 432 -19.34 18.03 4.65
CA LYS A 432 -19.31 17.55 3.27
C LYS A 432 -19.26 16.04 3.19
N ILE A 433 -18.60 15.39 4.14
CA ILE A 433 -18.64 13.93 4.30
C ILE A 433 -20.07 13.48 4.59
N LEU A 434 -20.78 14.10 5.54
CA LEU A 434 -22.18 13.80 5.84
C LEU A 434 -23.08 13.96 4.60
N GLU A 435 -22.96 15.09 3.90
CA GLU A 435 -23.71 15.37 2.66
C GLU A 435 -23.40 14.38 1.54
N ALA A 436 -22.16 13.87 1.46
CA ALA A 436 -21.77 12.88 0.48
C ALA A 436 -22.33 11.50 0.80
N VAL A 437 -22.18 11.04 2.04
CA VAL A 437 -22.69 9.75 2.52
C VAL A 437 -24.20 9.66 2.31
N ILE A 438 -24.96 10.71 2.69
CA ILE A 438 -26.42 10.72 2.48
C ILE A 438 -26.77 10.66 1.00
N ARG A 439 -26.11 11.45 0.13
CA ARG A 439 -26.37 11.41 -1.31
C ARG A 439 -26.03 10.07 -1.94
N TRP A 440 -24.92 9.46 -1.54
CA TRP A 440 -24.53 8.13 -1.99
C TRP A 440 -25.59 7.09 -1.57
N GLY A 441 -26.03 7.10 -0.30
CA GLY A 441 -27.07 6.20 0.17
C GLY A 441 -28.42 6.40 -0.51
N GLU A 442 -28.81 7.66 -0.80
CA GLU A 442 -30.02 7.94 -1.59
C GLU A 442 -29.93 7.37 -3.00
N HIS A 443 -28.76 7.49 -3.64
CA HIS A 443 -28.52 6.90 -4.96
C HIS A 443 -28.57 5.38 -4.92
N GLU A 444 -27.93 4.77 -3.93
CA GLU A 444 -27.94 3.32 -3.72
C GLU A 444 -29.36 2.78 -3.46
N LEU A 445 -30.16 3.50 -2.67
CA LEU A 445 -31.56 3.19 -2.44
C LEU A 445 -32.35 3.25 -3.76
N MET A 446 -32.16 4.30 -4.55
CA MET A 446 -32.81 4.43 -5.87
C MET A 446 -32.43 3.27 -6.80
N ARG A 447 -31.14 2.91 -6.88
CA ARG A 447 -30.66 1.75 -7.65
C ARG A 447 -31.34 0.45 -7.23
N ARG A 448 -31.42 0.18 -5.92
CA ARG A 448 -32.10 -1.02 -5.38
C ARG A 448 -33.61 -1.00 -5.62
N MET A 449 -34.23 0.18 -5.64
CA MET A 449 -35.64 0.30 -6.00
C MET A 449 -35.86 0.08 -7.50
N GLU A 450 -34.97 0.54 -8.37
CA GLU A 450 -35.02 0.31 -9.83
C GLU A 450 -34.89 -1.19 -10.16
N GLU A 451 -34.02 -1.91 -9.46
CA GLU A 451 -33.82 -3.35 -9.61
C GLU A 451 -35.05 -4.16 -9.17
N ARG A 452 -35.73 -3.74 -8.09
CA ARG A 452 -36.93 -4.41 -7.58
C ARG A 452 -38.17 -4.08 -8.41
N GLU A 453 -38.34 -2.82 -8.78
CA GLU A 453 -39.52 -2.29 -9.48
C GLU A 453 -39.13 -1.25 -10.55
N PRO A 454 -38.70 -1.70 -11.74
CA PRO A 454 -38.20 -0.79 -12.79
C PRO A 454 -39.25 0.22 -13.26
N ASN A 455 -40.54 -0.13 -13.16
CA ASN A 455 -41.66 0.68 -13.62
C ASN A 455 -42.04 1.83 -12.67
N LEU A 456 -41.50 1.87 -11.45
CA LEU A 456 -41.74 2.98 -10.49
C LEU A 456 -40.86 4.20 -10.79
N ILE A 457 -39.70 3.99 -11.42
CA ILE A 457 -38.64 5.00 -11.55
C ILE A 457 -38.37 5.33 -13.02
N ALA A 458 -38.44 4.35 -13.92
CA ALA A 458 -38.33 4.60 -15.35
C ALA A 458 -39.64 5.23 -15.88
N ASN A 459 -39.52 6.41 -16.50
CA ASN A 459 -40.59 7.02 -17.29
C ASN A 459 -40.84 6.18 -18.56
N THR A 460 -41.43 5.00 -18.44
CA THR A 460 -41.90 4.25 -19.59
C THR A 460 -43.07 5.01 -20.21
N THR A 461 -43.02 5.22 -21.53
CA THR A 461 -43.91 6.10 -22.33
C THR A 461 -45.42 5.78 -22.25
N HIS A 462 -45.81 4.69 -21.59
CA HIS A 462 -47.21 4.24 -21.49
C HIS A 462 -47.74 4.07 -20.05
N SER A 463 -46.97 4.38 -18.99
CA SER A 463 -47.44 4.29 -17.60
C SER A 463 -48.03 5.62 -17.10
N ILE A 464 -49.22 5.56 -16.50
CA ILE A 464 -50.07 6.72 -16.13
C ILE A 464 -49.57 7.45 -14.86
N SER A 465 -48.46 7.00 -14.25
CA SER A 465 -47.81 7.69 -13.13
C SER A 465 -46.70 8.63 -13.63
N ARG A 466 -47.05 9.87 -14.00
CA ARG A 466 -46.09 10.91 -14.46
C ARG A 466 -45.32 11.59 -13.33
N LYS A 467 -44.90 10.85 -12.30
CA LYS A 467 -44.16 11.44 -11.18
C LYS A 467 -43.05 10.48 -10.77
N GLY A 468 -41.86 10.70 -11.33
CA GLY A 468 -40.65 10.06 -10.81
C GLY A 468 -40.53 10.33 -9.30
N ILE A 469 -40.05 9.33 -8.56
CA ILE A 469 -39.95 9.37 -7.10
C ILE A 469 -39.08 10.55 -6.67
N ARG A 470 -39.64 11.41 -5.82
CA ARG A 470 -38.90 12.57 -5.27
C ARG A 470 -38.06 12.13 -4.07
N ARG A 471 -36.97 12.85 -3.79
CA ARG A 471 -36.16 12.65 -2.56
C ARG A 471 -36.98 12.62 -1.26
N SER A 472 -38.11 13.31 -1.21
CA SER A 472 -39.04 13.34 -0.07
C SER A 472 -39.94 12.11 0.06
N GLU A 473 -39.96 11.24 -0.95
CA GLU A 473 -40.78 10.02 -1.03
C GLU A 473 -39.93 8.76 -0.74
N LEU A 474 -38.64 8.92 -0.42
CA LEU A 474 -37.73 7.83 -0.05
C LEU A 474 -38.00 7.31 1.37
N ASN A 475 -37.90 6.00 1.56
CA ASN A 475 -38.03 5.38 2.88
C ASN A 475 -36.76 5.63 3.72
N ASP A 476 -36.88 6.51 4.71
CA ASP A 476 -35.76 6.89 5.57
C ASP A 476 -35.24 5.73 6.45
N GLU A 477 -36.07 4.72 6.76
CA GLU A 477 -35.64 3.53 7.52
C GLU A 477 -34.76 2.61 6.66
N GLU A 478 -35.15 2.38 5.41
CA GLU A 478 -34.32 1.61 4.47
C GLU A 478 -33.02 2.36 4.19
N LEU A 479 -33.09 3.68 3.99
CA LEU A 479 -31.89 4.51 3.82
C LEU A 479 -30.95 4.41 5.04
N LYS A 480 -31.50 4.44 6.27
CA LYS A 480 -30.71 4.26 7.49
C LYS A 480 -30.04 2.88 7.54
N SER A 481 -30.73 1.82 7.12
CA SER A 481 -30.16 0.47 7.00
C SER A 481 -29.02 0.40 5.99
N ILE A 482 -29.16 1.05 4.83
CA ILE A 482 -28.11 1.11 3.80
C ILE A 482 -26.89 1.85 4.32
N LEU A 483 -27.11 2.92 5.08
CA LEU A 483 -26.04 3.77 5.60
C LEU A 483 -25.44 3.29 6.93
N ALA A 484 -25.88 2.14 7.46
CA ALA A 484 -25.49 1.66 8.78
C ALA A 484 -23.97 1.50 8.96
N ASN A 485 -23.24 1.15 7.90
CA ASN A 485 -21.79 0.99 7.94
C ASN A 485 -21.00 2.29 7.70
N LEU A 486 -21.66 3.35 7.21
CA LEU A 486 -21.00 4.60 6.81
C LEU A 486 -21.30 5.76 7.76
N LEU A 487 -22.54 5.90 8.23
CA LEU A 487 -22.95 6.99 9.14
C LEU A 487 -22.15 7.02 10.46
N PRO A 488 -21.84 5.88 11.11
CA PRO A 488 -21.03 5.88 12.34
C PRO A 488 -19.60 6.40 12.14
N LEU A 489 -19.10 6.44 10.89
CA LEU A 489 -17.76 6.94 10.56
C LEU A 489 -17.71 8.46 10.41
N VAL A 490 -18.87 9.14 10.38
CA VAL A 490 -18.96 10.59 10.27
C VAL A 490 -18.80 11.22 11.65
N ARG A 491 -17.85 12.16 11.80
CA ARG A 491 -17.54 12.74 13.11
C ARG A 491 -18.44 13.93 13.41
N ILE A 492 -19.70 13.63 13.74
CA ILE A 492 -20.76 14.62 13.94
C ILE A 492 -20.40 15.72 14.95
N ASP A 493 -19.59 15.42 15.97
CA ASP A 493 -19.15 16.37 17.00
C ASP A 493 -18.19 17.46 16.45
N TYR A 494 -17.59 17.21 15.29
CA TYR A 494 -16.62 18.11 14.64
C TYR A 494 -17.20 18.78 13.38
N ILE A 495 -18.52 18.71 13.17
CA ILE A 495 -19.20 19.43 12.08
C ILE A 495 -19.20 20.93 12.39
N LEU A 496 -18.66 21.71 11.44
CA LEU A 496 -18.63 23.17 11.52
C LEU A 496 -19.51 23.78 10.43
N PRO A 497 -20.38 24.75 10.78
CA PRO A 497 -20.74 25.20 12.12
C PRO A 497 -21.57 24.14 12.91
N PRO A 498 -21.58 24.18 14.27
CA PRO A 498 -22.24 23.18 15.14
C PRO A 498 -23.76 22.96 14.87
N PHE A 499 -24.43 23.93 14.26
CA PHE A 499 -25.86 23.87 13.92
C PHE A 499 -26.12 23.88 12.41
N HIS A 500 -25.23 23.28 11.62
CA HIS A 500 -25.38 23.27 10.18
C HIS A 500 -26.70 22.62 9.73
N GLN A 501 -27.32 23.19 8.68
CA GLN A 501 -28.62 22.75 8.17
C GLN A 501 -28.66 21.26 7.79
N SER A 502 -27.57 20.73 7.24
CA SER A 502 -27.47 19.33 6.79
C SER A 502 -27.50 18.35 7.96
N LEU A 503 -26.88 18.72 9.08
CA LEU A 503 -26.94 17.94 10.33
C LEU A 503 -28.36 17.93 10.90
N ASN A 504 -29.00 19.10 10.96
CA ASN A 504 -30.39 19.22 11.40
C ASN A 504 -31.37 18.45 10.51
N ALA A 505 -31.14 18.43 9.19
CA ALA A 505 -31.95 17.65 8.26
C ALA A 505 -31.81 16.14 8.50
N ALA A 506 -30.59 15.64 8.73
CA ALA A 506 -30.37 14.22 9.04
C ALA A 506 -31.09 13.77 10.32
N TYR A 507 -31.09 14.60 11.37
CA TYR A 507 -31.87 14.35 12.59
C TYR A 507 -33.39 14.44 12.42
N LYS A 508 -33.87 15.27 11.48
CA LYS A 508 -35.31 15.38 11.17
C LYS A 508 -35.81 14.14 10.40
N ARG A 509 -34.95 13.57 9.56
CA ARG A 509 -35.21 12.34 8.79
C ARG A 509 -35.03 11.04 9.58
N GLY A 510 -34.61 11.10 10.84
CA GLY A 510 -34.38 9.90 11.66
C GLY A 510 -33.11 9.10 11.30
N LEU A 511 -32.28 9.60 10.37
CA LEU A 511 -31.02 8.95 9.96
C LEU A 511 -29.99 8.94 11.08
N LEU A 512 -29.95 10.01 11.87
CA LEU A 512 -29.12 10.13 13.06
C LEU A 512 -30.02 10.10 14.30
N ASP A 513 -29.63 9.30 15.29
CA ASP A 513 -30.37 9.25 16.54
C ASP A 513 -30.11 10.53 17.34
N ARG A 514 -31.20 11.20 17.74
CA ARG A 514 -31.13 12.46 18.50
C ARG A 514 -30.44 12.29 19.86
N SER A 515 -30.24 11.05 20.33
CA SER A 515 -29.63 10.72 21.60
C SER A 515 -28.98 9.33 21.58
N PRO A 516 -27.66 9.23 21.39
CA PRO A 516 -26.85 8.18 21.97
C PRO A 516 -26.12 8.84 23.14
N HIS A 517 -26.83 9.18 24.22
CA HIS A 517 -26.16 9.67 25.42
C HIS A 517 -25.38 8.57 26.13
N VAL A 518 -25.33 7.35 25.59
CA VAL A 518 -24.76 6.17 26.21
C VAL A 518 -24.22 5.26 25.10
N ASP A 519 -22.93 4.90 25.13
CA ASP A 519 -22.44 3.77 24.33
C ASP A 519 -22.86 2.42 24.94
N LEU A 520 -22.51 1.32 24.28
CA LEU A 520 -22.70 -0.03 24.80
C LEU A 520 -21.99 -0.28 26.15
N LEU A 521 -21.03 0.59 26.53
CA LEU A 521 -20.26 0.53 27.78
C LEU A 521 -20.86 1.42 28.89
N GLY A 522 -22.01 2.06 28.66
CA GLY A 522 -22.64 2.95 29.65
C GLY A 522 -22.05 4.36 29.71
N GLN A 523 -21.07 4.69 28.86
CA GLN A 523 -20.36 5.96 28.83
C GLN A 523 -21.23 7.08 28.27
N ARG A 524 -21.35 8.17 29.03
CA ARG A 524 -22.16 9.32 28.63
C ARG A 524 -21.39 10.35 27.82
N TYR A 525 -21.88 10.66 26.62
CA TYR A 525 -21.34 11.71 25.78
C TYR A 525 -22.19 12.98 25.88
N PRO A 526 -21.58 14.15 26.16
CA PRO A 526 -22.29 15.42 26.10
C PRO A 526 -22.89 15.64 24.71
N ASP A 527 -24.09 16.21 24.64
CA ASP A 527 -24.67 16.65 23.36
C ASP A 527 -23.99 17.95 22.97
N SER A 528 -23.29 17.95 21.83
CA SER A 528 -22.66 19.13 21.23
C SER A 528 -23.67 20.23 20.86
N ARG A 529 -24.98 19.93 20.92
CA ARG A 529 -26.10 20.87 20.72
C ARG A 529 -26.72 21.37 22.04
N SER A 530 -26.31 20.85 23.19
CA SER A 530 -26.80 21.39 24.47
C SER A 530 -26.31 22.82 24.61
N PRO A 531 -27.17 23.80 24.91
CA PRO A 531 -26.73 25.17 25.19
C PRO A 531 -25.78 25.25 26.40
N ASP A 532 -25.72 24.19 27.21
CA ASP A 532 -24.86 24.07 28.38
C ASP A 532 -23.43 23.56 28.06
N VAL A 533 -23.19 23.07 26.84
CA VAL A 533 -21.89 22.53 26.41
C VAL A 533 -21.25 23.49 25.41
N ASN A 534 -20.09 24.04 25.77
CA ASN A 534 -19.30 24.84 24.83
C ASN A 534 -18.89 23.93 23.64
N PRO A 535 -19.21 24.27 22.38
CA PRO A 535 -18.78 23.48 21.21
C PRO A 535 -17.25 23.32 21.11
N ASP A 536 -16.48 24.25 21.69
CA ASP A 536 -15.01 24.17 21.77
C ASP A 536 -14.51 23.05 22.69
N ALA A 537 -15.33 22.61 23.65
CA ALA A 537 -14.93 21.60 24.64
C ALA A 537 -14.56 20.27 23.98
N HIS A 538 -15.21 19.90 22.88
CA HIS A 538 -14.91 18.66 22.15
C HIS A 538 -13.56 18.67 21.42
N TRP A 539 -12.96 19.86 21.23
CA TRP A 539 -11.65 20.00 20.58
C TRP A 539 -10.49 19.85 21.57
N PHE A 540 -10.64 20.31 22.81
CA PHE A 540 -9.54 20.40 23.79
C PHE A 540 -9.76 19.71 25.11
N ASP A 541 -11.01 19.56 25.53
CA ASP A 541 -11.31 19.05 26.84
C ASP A 541 -11.21 17.53 26.84
N HIS A 542 -10.06 17.00 27.28
CA HIS A 542 -9.87 15.56 27.46
C HIS A 542 -10.68 14.99 28.62
N THR A 543 -11.33 15.84 29.44
CA THR A 543 -12.28 15.41 30.47
C THR A 543 -13.66 15.13 29.88
N VAL A 544 -13.96 15.66 28.69
CA VAL A 544 -15.14 15.31 27.90
C VAL A 544 -14.86 14.00 27.17
N PRO A 545 -15.65 12.93 27.40
CA PRO A 545 -15.57 11.71 26.61
C PRO A 545 -15.74 12.03 25.12
N ARG A 546 -14.76 11.62 24.31
CA ARG A 546 -14.84 11.77 22.86
C ARG A 546 -15.52 10.53 22.27
N ARG A 547 -16.53 10.73 21.43
CA ARG A 547 -17.11 9.63 20.62
C ARG A 547 -16.08 9.06 19.64
N HIS A 548 -15.12 9.89 19.25
CA HIS A 548 -14.01 9.53 18.37
C HIS A 548 -12.69 9.74 19.11
N PHE A 549 -12.03 8.66 19.52
CA PHE A 549 -10.73 8.73 20.21
C PHE A 549 -9.66 9.50 19.42
N ALA A 550 -9.77 9.49 18.09
CA ALA A 550 -8.90 10.22 17.17
C ALA A 550 -9.13 11.74 17.12
N GLY A 551 -10.23 12.24 17.68
CA GLY A 551 -10.60 13.66 17.59
C GLY A 551 -10.97 14.13 16.17
N PRO A 552 -10.78 15.42 15.84
CA PRO A 552 -11.10 15.97 14.52
C PRO A 552 -10.17 15.40 13.43
N ARG A 553 -10.65 15.28 12.19
CA ARG A 553 -9.79 14.86 11.06
C ARG A 553 -8.68 15.87 10.80
N LEU A 554 -7.53 15.37 10.37
CA LEU A 554 -6.38 16.20 10.05
C LEU A 554 -6.56 16.90 8.71
N LEU A 555 -6.98 18.16 8.75
CA LEU A 555 -7.11 19.02 7.58
C LEU A 555 -5.94 20.00 7.50
N LEU A 556 -5.14 19.90 6.43
CA LEU A 556 -3.99 20.79 6.24
C LEU A 556 -4.35 22.29 6.26
N PRO A 557 -5.50 22.73 5.69
CA PRO A 557 -5.90 24.12 5.78
C PRO A 557 -6.17 24.59 7.22
N TYR A 558 -6.63 23.71 8.12
CA TYR A 558 -6.86 24.07 9.51
C TYR A 558 -5.54 24.38 10.23
N ILE A 559 -4.49 23.59 10.00
CA ILE A 559 -3.14 23.86 10.51
C ILE A 559 -2.66 25.25 10.07
N ILE A 560 -2.88 25.59 8.80
CA ILE A 560 -2.45 26.88 8.23
C ILE A 560 -3.18 28.04 8.91
N GLU A 561 -4.49 27.91 9.18
CA GLU A 561 -5.26 28.95 9.87
C GLU A 561 -4.89 29.08 11.34
N VAL A 562 -4.68 27.98 12.07
CA VAL A 562 -4.18 28.00 13.46
C VAL A 562 -2.85 28.75 13.54
N GLN A 563 -1.91 28.44 12.64
CA GLN A 563 -0.62 29.15 12.59
C GLN A 563 -0.76 30.64 12.27
N LYS A 564 -1.72 31.03 11.41
CA LYS A 564 -2.00 32.44 11.12
C LYS A 564 -2.56 33.16 12.34
N GLN A 565 -3.50 32.54 13.05
CA GLN A 565 -4.10 33.12 14.24
C GLN A 565 -3.09 33.27 15.37
N LEU A 566 -2.26 32.26 15.60
CA LEU A 566 -1.17 32.31 16.57
C LEU A 566 -0.18 33.43 16.23
N ARG A 567 0.21 33.58 14.95
CA ARG A 567 1.04 34.71 14.50
C ARG A 567 0.40 36.08 14.73
N ARG A 568 -0.93 36.20 14.68
CA ARG A 568 -1.65 37.46 14.98
C ARG A 568 -1.59 37.77 16.47
N LEU A 569 -1.87 36.79 17.33
CA LEU A 569 -1.79 36.95 18.79
C LEU A 569 -0.37 37.32 19.25
N CYS A 570 0.66 36.67 18.69
CA CYS A 570 2.06 37.01 18.99
C CYS A 570 2.46 38.44 18.59
N ARG A 571 1.86 38.99 17.53
CA ARG A 571 2.10 40.38 17.10
C ARG A 571 1.42 41.41 18.01
N ASN A 572 0.35 41.00 18.69
CA ASN A 572 -0.45 41.88 19.54
C ASN A 572 0.08 41.96 20.99
N GLY A 573 1.24 41.38 21.29
CA GLY A 573 1.91 41.55 22.59
C GLY A 573 1.40 40.65 23.71
N GLU A 574 0.55 39.65 23.40
CA GLU A 574 0.29 38.58 24.36
C GLU A 574 1.60 37.84 24.65
N ASN A 575 1.97 37.77 25.94
CA ASN A 575 3.05 36.89 26.39
C ASN A 575 2.64 35.46 26.12
N VAL A 576 2.88 34.98 24.89
CA VAL A 576 2.79 33.56 24.56
C VAL A 576 3.89 32.91 25.37
N SER A 577 3.52 32.45 26.55
CA SER A 577 4.35 31.55 27.33
C SER A 577 4.44 30.32 26.48
N CYS A 578 5.52 30.16 25.71
CA CYS A 578 5.86 28.84 25.19
C CYS A 578 5.79 27.93 26.40
N ILE A 579 4.82 27.01 26.42
CA ILE A 579 4.88 25.89 27.34
C ILE A 579 6.29 25.38 27.15
N THR A 580 7.06 25.44 28.23
CA THR A 580 8.36 24.80 28.32
C THR A 580 8.03 23.35 28.02
N LEU A 581 8.13 22.95 26.75
CA LEU A 581 8.39 21.58 26.37
C LEU A 581 9.68 21.30 27.11
N GLN A 582 9.54 20.81 28.33
CA GLN A 582 10.50 19.90 28.87
C GLN A 582 10.76 18.96 27.70
N GLN A 583 11.96 19.07 27.13
CA GLN A 583 12.65 17.91 26.64
C GLN A 583 12.67 16.93 27.82
N LYS A 584 11.52 16.30 28.13
CA LYS A 584 11.53 14.99 28.75
C LYS A 584 12.34 14.21 27.74
N THR A 585 13.58 13.96 28.13
CA THR A 585 14.45 12.94 27.54
C THR A 585 13.54 11.89 26.98
N ALA A 586 13.55 11.71 25.65
CA ALA A 586 12.71 10.71 24.99
C ALA A 586 12.85 9.44 25.81
N ASN A 587 11.78 9.04 26.53
CA ASN A 587 11.80 7.79 27.27
C ASN A 587 12.17 6.73 26.23
N GLU A 588 13.18 5.91 26.51
CA GLU A 588 13.54 4.83 25.61
C GLU A 588 12.30 3.97 25.39
N LEU A 589 11.71 4.08 24.20
CA LEU A 589 10.54 3.31 23.82
C LEU A 589 11.01 1.87 23.64
N GLN A 590 10.64 1.00 24.57
CA GLN A 590 10.86 -0.43 24.42
C GLN A 590 9.71 -1.03 23.62
N LEU A 591 10.03 -1.48 22.40
CA LEU A 591 9.11 -2.17 21.50
C LEU A 591 9.33 -3.68 21.61
N PHE A 592 8.24 -4.43 21.76
CA PHE A 592 8.22 -5.88 21.82
C PHE A 592 7.43 -6.44 20.66
N VAL A 593 7.98 -7.43 19.97
CA VAL A 593 7.32 -8.12 18.85
C VAL A 593 6.72 -9.42 19.36
N ASN A 594 5.39 -9.52 19.30
CA ASN A 594 4.64 -10.71 19.64
C ASN A 594 4.26 -11.47 18.37
N ASN A 595 4.62 -12.75 18.33
CA ASN A 595 4.31 -13.62 17.19
C ASN A 595 2.93 -14.25 17.41
N LEU A 596 1.95 -13.89 16.58
CA LEU A 596 0.59 -14.41 16.68
C LEU A 596 0.41 -15.72 15.87
N SER A 597 1.33 -15.99 14.95
CA SER A 597 1.28 -17.13 14.02
C SER A 597 2.60 -17.92 14.05
N PRO A 598 2.89 -18.68 15.12
CA PRO A 598 4.15 -19.40 15.28
C PRO A 598 4.39 -20.49 14.24
N ASP A 599 3.33 -20.99 13.60
CA ASP A 599 3.43 -22.01 12.53
C ASP A 599 4.02 -21.46 11.22
N ILE A 600 3.89 -20.14 10.99
CA ILE A 600 4.32 -19.46 9.76
C ILE A 600 5.65 -18.74 9.99
N ILE A 601 5.88 -18.22 11.20
CA ILE A 601 7.01 -17.36 11.52
C ILE A 601 8.07 -18.16 12.28
N SER A 602 9.19 -18.43 11.60
CA SER A 602 10.39 -18.99 12.24
C SER A 602 11.07 -17.98 13.18
N GLU A 603 11.83 -18.48 14.16
CA GLU A 603 12.58 -17.61 15.10
C GLU A 603 13.57 -16.69 14.39
N ASN A 604 14.18 -17.12 13.28
CA ASN A 604 15.07 -16.28 12.48
C ASN A 604 14.32 -15.10 11.85
N LEU A 605 13.13 -15.36 11.30
CA LEU A 605 12.28 -14.34 10.70
C LEU A 605 11.77 -13.35 11.76
N LYS A 606 11.43 -13.84 12.96
CA LYS A 606 11.04 -13.00 14.09
C LYS A 606 12.17 -12.05 14.49
N LEU A 607 13.41 -12.52 14.58
CA LEU A 607 14.57 -11.68 14.89
C LEU A 607 14.81 -10.62 13.80
N GLU A 608 14.59 -10.97 12.54
CA GLU A 608 14.66 -10.03 11.42
C GLU A 608 13.60 -8.93 11.54
N ILE A 609 12.36 -9.30 11.87
CA ILE A 609 11.26 -8.36 12.14
C ILE A 609 11.61 -7.46 13.32
N GLU A 610 12.08 -8.01 14.44
CA GLU A 610 12.48 -7.23 15.62
C GLU A 610 13.59 -6.23 15.31
N LYS A 611 14.61 -6.65 14.55
CA LYS A 611 15.69 -5.79 14.11
C LYS A 611 15.14 -4.65 13.25
N ARG A 612 14.30 -4.96 12.27
CA ARG A 612 13.74 -3.98 11.35
C ARG A 612 12.81 -3.00 12.04
N VAL A 613 11.97 -3.45 12.97
CA VAL A 613 11.11 -2.59 13.79
C VAL A 613 11.93 -1.62 14.63
N LYS A 614 13.04 -2.09 15.25
CA LYS A 614 13.95 -1.22 16.03
C LYS A 614 14.62 -0.17 15.15
N GLU A 615 15.13 -0.56 13.98
CA GLU A 615 15.71 0.38 13.00
C GLU A 615 14.72 1.49 12.62
N LEU A 616 13.46 1.13 12.33
CA LEU A 616 12.42 2.10 11.97
C LEU A 616 11.92 2.93 13.16
N ALA A 617 12.02 2.41 14.39
CA ALA A 617 11.66 3.14 15.60
C ALA A 617 12.70 4.17 16.01
N GLU A 618 13.97 3.97 15.64
CA GLU A 618 15.05 4.93 15.88
C GLU A 618 14.93 6.21 15.04
N ASP A 619 14.10 6.17 13.97
CA ASP A 619 13.84 7.31 13.10
C ASP A 619 13.37 8.54 13.88
N ASN A 620 13.81 9.71 13.43
CA ASN A 620 13.46 11.01 14.01
C ASN A 620 11.94 11.31 14.00
N LEU A 621 11.13 10.54 13.25
CA LEU A 621 9.69 10.71 13.17
C LEU A 621 8.99 10.19 14.43
N LEU A 622 9.30 8.97 14.87
CA LEU A 622 8.67 8.37 16.04
C LEU A 622 9.00 9.17 17.31
N LYS A 623 10.27 9.60 17.44
CA LYS A 623 10.74 10.48 18.53
C LYS A 623 9.95 11.80 18.60
N LYS A 624 9.55 12.36 17.45
CA LYS A 624 8.75 13.60 17.40
C LYS A 624 7.30 13.35 17.79
N ILE A 625 6.73 12.23 17.34
CA ILE A 625 5.36 11.83 17.66
C ILE A 625 5.23 11.59 19.17
N SER A 626 6.20 10.90 19.79
CA SER A 626 6.20 10.67 21.23
C SER A 626 6.26 11.95 22.09
N CYS A 627 6.80 13.06 21.56
CA CYS A 627 6.89 14.33 22.28
C CYS A 627 5.53 15.03 22.48
N CYS A 628 4.49 14.68 21.71
CA CYS A 628 3.17 15.32 21.87
C CYS A 628 2.38 14.75 23.06
N GLY A 629 2.73 13.56 23.56
CA GLY A 629 2.02 12.91 24.67
C GLY A 629 0.67 12.28 24.31
N CYS A 630 0.25 12.30 23.03
CA CYS A 630 -0.96 11.62 22.56
C CYS A 630 -0.71 10.12 22.39
N SER A 631 -1.33 9.29 23.24
CA SER A 631 -1.18 7.82 23.19
C SER A 631 -1.71 7.24 21.88
N TYR A 632 -2.83 7.75 21.38
CA TYR A 632 -3.43 7.32 20.12
C TYR A 632 -2.48 7.50 18.92
N HIS A 633 -1.82 8.66 18.81
CA HIS A 633 -0.84 8.89 17.74
C HIS A 633 0.38 7.99 17.86
N LEU A 634 0.83 7.70 19.09
CA LEU A 634 1.95 6.80 19.33
C LEU A 634 1.59 5.36 18.91
N GLU A 635 0.42 4.87 19.33
CA GLU A 635 -0.09 3.54 18.95
C GLU A 635 -0.24 3.40 17.43
N LEU A 636 -0.87 4.39 16.78
CA LEU A 636 -0.96 4.40 15.32
C LEU A 636 0.42 4.41 14.64
N ALA A 637 1.37 5.19 15.16
CA ALA A 637 2.72 5.24 14.60
C ALA A 637 3.41 3.88 14.65
N ILE A 638 3.30 3.17 15.78
CA ILE A 638 3.83 1.82 15.96
C ILE A 638 3.15 0.85 15.01
N GLU A 639 1.83 0.95 14.88
CA GLU A 639 1.04 0.13 13.98
C GLU A 639 1.47 0.33 12.51
N GLN A 640 1.76 1.56 12.09
CA GLN A 640 2.29 1.81 10.75
C GLN A 640 3.70 1.28 10.54
N ILE A 641 4.56 1.33 11.56
CA ILE A 641 5.88 0.69 11.50
C ILE A 641 5.72 -0.82 11.34
N ARG A 642 4.83 -1.45 12.12
CA ARG A 642 4.51 -2.87 12.03
C ARG A 642 4.06 -3.25 10.62
N LEU A 643 3.04 -2.57 10.09
CA LEU A 643 2.50 -2.81 8.75
C LEU A 643 3.58 -2.64 7.66
N ARG A 644 4.44 -1.62 7.78
CA ARG A 644 5.55 -1.41 6.84
C ARG A 644 6.50 -2.62 6.82
N VAL A 645 6.92 -3.10 7.98
CA VAL A 645 7.86 -4.25 8.06
C VAL A 645 7.24 -5.51 7.47
N LEU A 646 5.98 -5.80 7.80
CA LEU A 646 5.29 -6.99 7.27
C LEU A 646 5.15 -6.93 5.75
N ARG A 647 4.86 -5.75 5.19
CA ARG A 647 4.75 -5.55 3.73
C ARG A 647 6.10 -5.62 3.01
N GLU A 648 7.19 -5.12 3.61
CA GLU A 648 8.55 -5.28 3.11
C GLU A 648 8.94 -6.78 3.04
N LEU A 649 8.40 -7.62 3.93
CA LEU A 649 8.67 -9.06 4.01
C LEU A 649 7.62 -9.95 3.33
N ASN A 650 6.62 -9.36 2.65
CA ASN A 650 5.50 -10.09 2.00
C ASN A 650 4.67 -10.98 2.96
N MET A 651 4.37 -10.48 4.16
CA MET A 651 3.62 -11.21 5.19
C MET A 651 2.20 -10.67 5.36
N ASP A 652 1.29 -11.50 5.89
CA ASP A 652 -0.07 -11.07 6.23
C ASP A 652 -0.08 -10.04 7.38
N ASP A 653 -0.97 -9.06 7.27
CA ASP A 653 -1.10 -7.93 8.20
C ASP A 653 -1.51 -8.40 9.63
N ASN A 654 -1.92 -9.65 9.86
CA ASN A 654 -2.35 -10.16 11.18
C ASN A 654 -1.36 -11.09 11.90
N CYS A 655 -0.22 -11.41 11.29
CA CYS A 655 0.69 -12.44 11.84
C CYS A 655 1.52 -11.99 13.05
N VAL A 656 1.68 -10.68 13.25
CA VAL A 656 2.58 -10.10 14.26
C VAL A 656 1.90 -8.92 14.93
N GLU A 657 2.09 -8.79 16.24
CA GLU A 657 1.69 -7.63 17.04
C GLU A 657 2.94 -6.93 17.59
N VAL A 658 2.96 -5.60 17.61
CA VAL A 658 4.06 -4.82 18.18
C VAL A 658 3.53 -4.01 19.36
N LEU A 659 4.02 -4.33 20.55
CA LEU A 659 3.63 -3.67 21.80
C LEU A 659 4.68 -2.64 22.21
N CYS A 660 4.22 -1.50 22.72
CA CYS A 660 5.10 -0.49 23.30
C CYS A 660 4.83 -0.35 24.80
N THR A 661 5.86 -0.50 25.61
CA THR A 661 5.78 -0.16 27.03
C THR A 661 6.28 1.27 27.22
N CYS A 662 5.36 2.22 27.31
CA CYS A 662 5.68 3.54 27.85
C CYS A 662 5.59 3.45 29.38
N SER A 663 6.57 3.99 30.12
CA SER A 663 6.66 3.90 31.59
C SER A 663 5.54 4.63 32.37
N SER A 664 4.43 4.92 31.71
CA SER A 664 3.21 5.48 32.29
C SER A 664 2.01 4.93 31.53
N SER A 665 1.12 4.27 32.29
CA SER A 665 -0.23 3.79 31.94
C SER A 665 -0.35 2.30 31.64
N LYS A 666 -1.09 1.62 32.53
CA LYS A 666 -1.56 0.24 32.39
C LYS A 666 -2.54 0.12 31.22
N ARG A 667 -2.47 -1.06 30.58
CA ARG A 667 -3.33 -1.62 29.54
C ARG A 667 -4.82 -1.27 29.69
N ASN A 668 -5.45 -0.94 28.57
CA ASN A 668 -6.77 -1.43 28.20
C ASN A 668 -6.68 -1.94 26.76
N LEU A 669 -6.63 -3.26 26.60
CA LEU A 669 -6.83 -3.94 25.33
C LEU A 669 -8.31 -3.86 24.94
N LEU A 670 -8.62 -3.55 23.68
CA LEU A 670 -9.74 -4.13 22.91
C LEU A 670 -9.67 -3.64 21.44
N PRO A 671 -10.20 -4.42 20.49
CA PRO A 671 -9.88 -4.33 19.07
C PRO A 671 -10.52 -3.14 18.37
N HIS A 672 -9.92 -2.82 17.23
CA HIS A 672 -10.41 -1.92 16.19
C HIS A 672 -11.89 -2.16 15.85
N TYR A 673 -12.54 -1.12 15.31
CA TYR A 673 -13.97 -0.95 15.01
C TYR A 673 -14.79 -0.27 16.11
N TYR A 674 -14.99 1.05 15.96
CA TYR A 674 -16.04 1.77 16.68
C TYR A 674 -17.32 1.73 15.84
N CYS A 675 -18.32 0.99 16.34
CA CYS A 675 -19.69 0.97 15.87
C CYS A 675 -20.51 1.73 16.92
N SER A 676 -21.04 2.90 16.57
CA SER A 676 -22.01 3.59 17.42
C SER A 676 -23.39 3.39 16.81
N GLN A 677 -24.26 2.68 17.55
CA GLN A 677 -25.64 2.21 17.24
C GLN A 677 -25.72 0.78 16.66
N PRO A 678 -26.77 0.01 17.03
CA PRO A 678 -26.68 -1.41 17.33
C PRO A 678 -26.44 -2.27 16.10
N THR A 679 -25.42 -3.13 16.14
CA THR A 679 -25.47 -4.37 15.39
C THR A 679 -26.66 -5.16 15.92
N MET A 680 -27.69 -5.37 15.09
CA MET A 680 -28.67 -6.43 15.34
C MET A 680 -27.87 -7.71 15.52
N ALA A 681 -27.74 -8.15 16.78
CA ALA A 681 -27.14 -9.41 17.13
C ALA A 681 -27.98 -10.53 16.48
N ILE A 682 -27.48 -11.13 15.41
CA ILE A 682 -27.76 -12.54 15.18
C ILE A 682 -26.81 -13.26 16.14
N ALA A 683 -27.36 -13.70 17.26
CA ALA A 683 -26.65 -14.40 18.32
C ALA A 683 -25.94 -15.64 17.74
N SER A 684 -24.62 -15.62 17.77
CA SER A 684 -23.82 -16.85 17.87
C SER A 684 -23.39 -16.96 19.32
N ASP A 685 -24.17 -17.72 20.10
CA ASP A 685 -23.88 -18.02 21.50
C ASP A 685 -22.52 -18.73 21.62
N ALA A 686 -21.48 -17.98 22.01
CA ALA A 686 -20.27 -18.55 22.57
C ALA A 686 -20.58 -18.99 24.00
N VAL A 687 -21.13 -20.20 24.14
CA VAL A 687 -21.33 -20.83 25.45
C VAL A 687 -19.95 -21.13 26.04
N ASN A 688 -19.63 -20.44 27.13
CA ASN A 688 -18.57 -20.81 28.06
C ASN A 688 -18.81 -22.24 28.57
N ILE A 689 -17.95 -23.19 28.22
CA ILE A 689 -17.93 -24.52 28.84
C ILE A 689 -16.53 -24.79 29.40
N ASN A 690 -16.37 -24.43 30.68
CA ASN A 690 -15.41 -25.08 31.57
C ASN A 690 -15.98 -26.45 31.95
N VAL A 691 -15.46 -27.57 31.40
CA VAL A 691 -15.74 -28.90 31.99
C VAL A 691 -14.53 -29.83 31.85
N SER A 692 -14.04 -30.29 33.01
CA SER A 692 -13.11 -31.41 33.22
C SER A 692 -13.74 -32.77 32.83
N PRO A 693 -12.96 -33.83 32.58
CA PRO A 693 -13.44 -34.96 31.79
C PRO A 693 -14.26 -35.97 32.60
N SER A 694 -15.40 -36.43 32.07
CA SER A 694 -15.86 -37.82 32.28
C SER A 694 -16.93 -38.25 31.27
N SER A 695 -16.64 -39.40 30.64
CA SER A 695 -17.52 -40.47 30.14
C SER A 695 -18.91 -40.16 29.56
N GLY A 696 -19.08 -40.56 28.28
CA GLY A 696 -20.12 -41.53 27.92
C GLY A 696 -21.29 -41.03 27.08
N VAL A 697 -21.41 -41.65 25.89
CA VAL A 697 -22.64 -41.93 25.14
C VAL A 697 -23.12 -40.87 24.11
N SER A 698 -23.04 -41.27 22.84
CA SER A 698 -23.69 -40.70 21.64
C SER A 698 -25.14 -41.23 21.53
N PRO A 699 -26.11 -40.49 20.93
CA PRO A 699 -26.42 -40.57 19.47
C PRO A 699 -26.79 -39.19 18.85
N ARG A 700 -26.24 -38.80 17.68
CA ARG A 700 -26.63 -39.00 16.26
C ARG A 700 -27.79 -38.12 15.70
N TYR A 701 -27.47 -37.51 14.54
CA TYR A 701 -28.24 -36.76 13.53
C TYR A 701 -28.49 -35.26 13.81
N GLY A 702 -28.11 -34.27 12.99
CA GLY A 702 -27.45 -34.23 11.68
C GLY A 702 -27.99 -33.02 10.89
N ILE A 703 -27.16 -32.03 10.54
CA ILE A 703 -27.36 -31.02 9.45
C ILE A 703 -25.95 -30.52 9.04
N LEU A 704 -25.81 -30.27 7.74
CA LEU A 704 -24.59 -30.19 6.93
C LEU A 704 -23.63 -29.02 7.26
N PHE A 705 -22.34 -29.36 7.40
CA PHE A 705 -21.19 -28.49 7.22
C PHE A 705 -20.61 -28.70 5.81
N ASN A 706 -20.31 -27.63 5.08
CA ASN A 706 -19.32 -27.66 3.99
C ASN A 706 -18.05 -26.92 4.45
N TYR A 707 -16.95 -27.68 4.42
CA TYR A 707 -15.59 -27.41 4.89
C TYR A 707 -14.88 -26.31 4.06
N PHE A 708 -14.18 -25.36 4.69
CA PHE A 708 -12.72 -25.35 4.97
C PHE A 708 -11.81 -25.51 3.73
N THR A 709 -10.97 -24.50 3.49
CA THR A 709 -9.69 -24.69 2.77
C THR A 709 -8.56 -24.35 3.72
N ILE A 710 -7.83 -25.40 4.10
CA ILE A 710 -6.59 -25.42 4.85
C ILE A 710 -5.45 -25.20 3.85
N PHE A 711 -4.49 -24.33 4.19
CA PHE A 711 -3.20 -24.24 3.52
C PHE A 711 -2.44 -25.55 3.73
N VAL A 712 -2.23 -26.31 2.66
CA VAL A 712 -1.26 -27.41 2.60
C VAL A 712 -0.28 -27.09 1.48
N TYR A 713 0.97 -26.85 1.86
CA TYR A 713 2.12 -27.02 0.98
C TYR A 713 2.17 -28.49 0.54
N ASN A 714 1.99 -28.78 -0.75
CA ASN A 714 2.67 -29.88 -1.41
C ASN A 714 2.49 -29.87 -2.94
N ASN A 715 3.61 -30.15 -3.60
CA ASN A 715 3.73 -30.62 -4.98
C ASN A 715 2.59 -31.56 -5.42
N MET A 716 1.87 -31.20 -6.48
CA MET A 716 1.30 -32.13 -7.46
C MET A 716 1.23 -31.40 -8.82
N ASN A 717 2.09 -31.77 -9.76
CA ASN A 717 1.73 -32.60 -10.92
C ASN A 717 0.44 -32.17 -11.62
N ILE A 718 0.58 -31.30 -12.62
CA ILE A 718 -0.36 -31.20 -13.73
C ILE A 718 0.30 -31.90 -14.92
N GLU A 719 0.04 -33.21 -15.03
CA GLU A 719 0.11 -33.92 -16.30
C GLU A 719 -1.30 -34.08 -16.86
N TRP A 720 -1.37 -34.11 -18.20
CA TRP A 720 -2.50 -34.48 -19.07
C TRP A 720 -3.51 -33.38 -19.42
N ILE A 721 -3.13 -32.56 -20.41
CA ILE A 721 -3.86 -32.55 -21.69
C ILE A 721 -2.83 -32.73 -22.80
N VAL A 722 -2.51 -33.99 -23.11
CA VAL A 722 -2.10 -34.40 -24.45
C VAL A 722 -3.40 -34.77 -25.16
N ALA A 723 -3.87 -33.90 -26.05
CA ALA A 723 -4.85 -34.26 -27.06
C ALA A 723 -4.10 -34.33 -28.39
N GLN A 724 -3.98 -35.58 -28.85
CA GLN A 724 -3.51 -36.05 -30.14
C GLN A 724 -3.64 -35.04 -31.29
N SER A 725 -2.49 -34.67 -31.87
CA SER A 725 -2.17 -34.80 -33.30
C SER A 725 -0.71 -34.42 -33.51
#